data_AF-A0A2A5GV25-F1
#
_entry.id   AF-A0A2A5GV25-F1
#
_cell.length_a   1.000
_cell.length_b   1.000
_cell.length_c   1.000
_cell.angle_alpha   90.00
_cell.angle_beta   90.00
_cell.angle_gamma   90.00
#
_symmetry.space_group_name_H-M   'P 1'
#
loop_
_entity.id
_entity.type
_entity.pdbx_description
1 polymer ?
#
loop_
_entity_poly.entity_id
_entity_poly.type
_entity_poly.pdbx_seq_one_letter_code
_entity_poly.pdbx_strand_id
1 'polypeptide(L)'
;MDFYTFFQRYKSDLLISGYENGKKVNKVVPLKPYLFAPSNKGGIFSSMEGEKVKKIDFTNTWEASKFIKEYEDIENFNIYGSTYYDYVHINDAFPIIKNDNTKLRIGNYDIETDSEGGFADLETANKEITSISLGVMHKRDIYLLGVKDYDPEKSEILKKEIPHKKVKYIKCENEKELLEKFIEIWVKLKFDCISGWFINGYDNLYTIRRIRRILGDSYANKLSPYGMIKEHSYEKYGKTKEQYEIVGIPTIDYIEAYAKFSFKNVESYKLDYISHLELDKKKLDYSKYKTLARLYKENPALFYDYNIIDIVRVEELEHKLKFIDLMFSLAYFTKTNVLDGFATVKPCDVVIHNTLMKKNIVVPHNKKSEQSYRQIAGGYVKHPKPGFYKYLMSFDLTSLYPFLIMCFNISPDVYIGKMDQYDNLGTADQIIHDNIFDHLREKLVKENVCITPKGTIFSREKQGVFAEIMEEGFNLRKSQKDEMLKYKKLKESAQGSDKDKWAALATEYGNRQLATKIFLNAFYGGLANPYSRWFNYDIAESITMSGQLVTKYIENEMNTYFNKILKTKDIDYIITSDTDSVAGDSLIYVNDKKIKIEDYYNSLENNFILNDTFNENYVKEVSGDTTKCYIEGIKNKKINYIMKHKVSKKMYRIKCNGNFVDVTEDHSVIVKNKKTKKISSIKPKNLNPNLHSIINIKTKKIDELITDDFEVEYLGIIENYVYDIEVEEAHNFFANDILVHNSCYINATTLIEKVFPDDSGSQEEITNFLENFAKEVESKAIDVALAKLYKATNIYKPNLHMKLEAIGQGVWRATKNYIMSVWSMEGVRYKIPEIKMQGIEAVKSSTPEICRNYIKDSLKFIVSQDRKGLVEHINKCEAEFYDMPFHKVALPRGVTEIDKWVDGDGNYAKGIPYHVRAALNYNKLLKKKNMQKEHLFIGPGDKMRLSYLTMPNPTRQNIFACPDELPEEFGLEEYVDYPKQFEKSFMKPITSLANAAGISMDNKVEMDQFEE
;
A
#
# COMPACT_ATOMS: atom_id res chain seq x y z
N MET A 1 -12.31 -7.04 -34.55
CA MET A 1 -12.31 -6.10 -33.42
C MET A 1 -10.85 -5.73 -33.20
N ASP A 2 -10.57 -4.44 -33.10
CA ASP A 2 -9.24 -3.84 -33.10
C ASP A 2 -8.61 -3.91 -31.69
N PHE A 3 -9.44 -3.65 -30.67
CA PHE A 3 -9.19 -3.87 -29.25
C PHE A 3 -10.51 -4.00 -28.48
N TYR A 4 -10.50 -4.71 -27.36
CA TYR A 4 -11.65 -4.83 -26.45
C TYR A 4 -11.68 -3.68 -25.41
N THR A 5 -12.83 -3.46 -24.79
CA THR A 5 -13.00 -2.59 -23.61
C THR A 5 -13.64 -3.32 -22.42
N PHE A 6 -14.39 -4.39 -22.68
CA PHE A 6 -14.91 -5.32 -21.67
C PHE A 6 -15.03 -6.72 -22.26
N PHE A 7 -14.79 -7.75 -21.45
CA PHE A 7 -15.18 -9.12 -21.76
C PHE A 7 -15.60 -9.89 -20.51
N GLN A 8 -16.56 -10.82 -20.66
CA GLN A 8 -16.99 -11.70 -19.57
C GLN A 8 -17.68 -12.96 -20.09
N ARG A 9 -17.35 -14.13 -19.53
CA ARG A 9 -18.10 -15.37 -19.77
C ARG A 9 -19.55 -15.27 -19.28
N TYR A 10 -20.51 -15.62 -20.13
CA TYR A 10 -21.90 -15.84 -19.78
C TYR A 10 -22.37 -17.21 -20.31
N LYS A 11 -22.62 -18.16 -19.41
CA LYS A 11 -22.93 -19.57 -19.75
C LYS A 11 -21.85 -20.18 -20.67
N SER A 12 -22.21 -20.48 -21.91
CA SER A 12 -21.35 -21.04 -22.96
C SER A 12 -20.80 -19.99 -23.94
N ASP A 13 -21.11 -18.72 -23.71
CA ASP A 13 -20.76 -17.59 -24.58
C ASP A 13 -19.79 -16.63 -23.88
N LEU A 14 -19.14 -15.80 -24.69
CA LEU A 14 -18.38 -14.64 -24.27
C LEU A 14 -19.15 -13.38 -24.68
N LEU A 15 -19.48 -12.53 -23.71
CA LEU A 15 -19.91 -11.16 -23.96
C LEU A 15 -18.63 -10.33 -24.15
N ILE A 16 -18.48 -9.66 -25.31
CA ILE A 16 -17.28 -8.87 -25.62
C ILE A 16 -17.62 -7.53 -26.30
N SER A 17 -17.21 -6.46 -25.66
CA SER A 17 -17.36 -5.08 -26.11
C SER A 17 -16.00 -4.48 -26.48
N GLY A 18 -15.97 -3.60 -27.48
CA GLY A 18 -14.73 -2.99 -27.96
C GLY A 18 -14.92 -2.18 -29.24
N TYR A 19 -13.84 -1.96 -29.98
CA TYR A 19 -13.82 -1.17 -31.21
C TYR A 19 -13.51 -2.06 -32.43
N GLU A 20 -14.14 -1.78 -33.56
CA GLU A 20 -13.93 -2.48 -34.83
C GLU A 20 -14.03 -1.49 -35.99
N ASN A 21 -12.96 -1.35 -36.77
CA ASN A 21 -12.78 -0.25 -37.74
C ASN A 21 -13.05 1.12 -37.09
N GLY A 22 -12.59 1.31 -35.85
CA GLY A 22 -12.80 2.53 -35.06
C GLY A 22 -14.24 2.80 -34.60
N LYS A 23 -15.21 1.92 -34.88
CA LYS A 23 -16.59 2.01 -34.37
C LYS A 23 -16.77 1.09 -33.15
N LYS A 24 -17.46 1.57 -32.11
CA LYS A 24 -17.79 0.73 -30.95
C LYS A 24 -18.80 -0.36 -31.33
N VAL A 25 -18.51 -1.60 -30.94
CA VAL A 25 -19.37 -2.78 -31.13
C VAL A 25 -19.47 -3.60 -29.84
N ASN A 26 -20.60 -4.27 -29.67
CA ASN A 26 -20.85 -5.28 -28.63
C ASN A 26 -21.18 -6.58 -29.36
N LYS A 27 -20.62 -7.72 -28.90
CA LYS A 27 -20.82 -9.03 -29.54
C LYS A 27 -21.03 -10.09 -28.46
N VAL A 28 -21.90 -11.05 -28.77
CA VAL A 28 -21.98 -12.34 -28.08
C VAL A 28 -21.37 -13.36 -29.02
N VAL A 29 -20.35 -14.08 -28.57
CA VAL A 29 -19.65 -15.09 -29.39
C VAL A 29 -19.53 -16.42 -28.62
N PRO A 30 -19.69 -17.59 -29.28
CA PRO A 30 -19.56 -18.87 -28.60
C PRO A 30 -18.17 -19.06 -27.99
N LEU A 31 -18.12 -19.27 -26.67
CA LEU A 31 -16.87 -19.49 -25.94
C LEU A 31 -16.50 -20.97 -26.03
N LYS A 32 -15.70 -21.30 -27.05
CA LYS A 32 -15.12 -22.63 -27.28
C LYS A 32 -13.80 -22.75 -26.51
N PRO A 33 -13.76 -23.41 -25.34
CA PRO A 33 -12.52 -23.61 -24.61
C PRO A 33 -11.72 -24.77 -25.19
N TYR A 34 -10.47 -24.87 -24.74
CA TYR A 34 -9.67 -26.07 -24.92
C TYR A 34 -8.88 -26.38 -23.64
N LEU A 35 -8.54 -27.65 -23.48
CA LEU A 35 -7.63 -28.17 -22.47
C LEU A 35 -6.58 -29.05 -23.18
N PHE A 36 -5.66 -29.62 -22.43
CA PHE A 36 -4.69 -30.58 -22.95
C PHE A 36 -4.58 -31.79 -22.02
N ALA A 37 -4.20 -32.93 -22.60
CA ALA A 37 -3.95 -34.17 -21.87
C ALA A 37 -2.82 -34.97 -22.55
N PRO A 38 -2.17 -35.92 -21.85
CA PRO A 38 -1.13 -36.79 -22.40
C PRO A 38 -1.48 -37.44 -23.74
N SER A 39 -0.48 -37.61 -24.61
CA SER A 39 -0.65 -38.23 -25.92
C SER A 39 0.62 -38.89 -26.47
N ASN A 40 0.60 -40.23 -26.52
CA ASN A 40 1.63 -41.05 -27.19
C ASN A 40 1.66 -40.83 -28.72
N LYS A 41 0.62 -40.20 -29.30
CA LYS A 41 0.61 -39.70 -30.68
C LYS A 41 1.09 -38.26 -30.65
N GLY A 42 2.24 -38.00 -31.27
CA GLY A 42 3.00 -36.76 -31.11
C GLY A 42 2.23 -35.48 -31.46
N GLY A 43 2.55 -34.40 -30.74
CA GLY A 43 2.01 -33.06 -30.94
C GLY A 43 3.06 -31.97 -30.68
N ILE A 44 2.77 -30.75 -31.13
CA ILE A 44 3.67 -29.60 -30.95
C ILE A 44 3.74 -29.14 -29.48
N PHE A 45 2.69 -29.38 -28.70
CA PHE A 45 2.59 -28.96 -27.31
C PHE A 45 3.32 -29.89 -26.34
N SER A 46 3.77 -29.35 -25.21
CA SER A 46 4.25 -30.12 -24.06
C SER A 46 3.87 -29.47 -22.73
N SER A 47 3.91 -30.25 -21.65
CA SER A 47 3.93 -29.71 -20.29
C SER A 47 5.24 -28.95 -20.02
N MET A 48 5.37 -28.33 -18.83
CA MET A 48 6.61 -27.63 -18.43
C MET A 48 7.76 -28.63 -18.19
N GLU A 49 7.41 -29.85 -17.79
CA GLU A 49 8.28 -31.01 -17.54
C GLU A 49 8.66 -31.73 -18.85
N GLY A 50 8.07 -31.34 -19.99
CA GLY A 50 8.34 -31.89 -21.31
C GLY A 50 7.42 -33.02 -21.77
N GLU A 51 6.42 -33.44 -20.96
CA GLU A 51 5.46 -34.46 -21.37
C GLU A 51 4.69 -34.03 -22.62
N LYS A 52 4.55 -34.93 -23.61
CA LYS A 52 3.83 -34.62 -24.84
C LYS A 52 2.31 -34.70 -24.66
N VAL A 53 1.66 -33.56 -24.87
CA VAL A 53 0.22 -33.39 -24.72
C VAL A 53 -0.46 -33.07 -26.05
N LYS A 54 -1.69 -33.54 -26.22
CA LYS A 54 -2.58 -33.13 -27.32
C LYS A 54 -3.53 -32.04 -26.85
N LYS A 55 -3.88 -31.11 -27.74
CA LYS A 55 -4.99 -30.18 -27.54
C LYS A 55 -6.31 -30.95 -27.61
N ILE A 56 -7.26 -30.61 -26.75
CA ILE A 56 -8.64 -31.09 -26.77
C ILE A 56 -9.52 -29.84 -26.84
N ASP A 57 -10.10 -29.58 -28.01
CA ASP A 57 -11.08 -28.53 -28.25
C ASP A 57 -12.48 -29.01 -27.88
N PHE A 58 -13.24 -28.17 -27.17
CA PHE A 58 -14.64 -28.45 -26.80
C PHE A 58 -15.58 -27.49 -27.52
N THR A 59 -16.85 -27.88 -27.71
CA THR A 59 -17.85 -27.00 -28.34
C THR A 59 -18.29 -25.87 -27.40
N ASN A 60 -18.19 -26.09 -26.08
CA ASN A 60 -18.64 -25.16 -25.04
C ASN A 60 -17.96 -25.39 -23.68
N THR A 61 -18.24 -24.51 -22.71
CA THR A 61 -17.67 -24.51 -21.36
C THR A 61 -18.16 -25.64 -20.46
N TRP A 62 -19.37 -26.16 -20.67
CA TRP A 62 -19.92 -27.28 -19.89
C TRP A 62 -19.24 -28.60 -20.26
N GLU A 63 -18.97 -28.85 -21.54
CA GLU A 63 -18.20 -30.02 -22.00
C GLU A 63 -16.80 -30.05 -21.38
N ALA A 64 -16.09 -28.91 -21.36
CA ALA A 64 -14.77 -28.82 -20.73
C ALA A 64 -14.83 -29.07 -19.21
N SER A 65 -15.83 -28.52 -18.52
CA SER A 65 -16.06 -28.79 -17.08
C SER A 65 -16.47 -30.24 -16.81
N LYS A 66 -17.24 -30.87 -17.70
CA LYS A 66 -17.58 -32.29 -17.63
C LYS A 66 -16.32 -33.15 -17.83
N PHE A 67 -15.48 -32.85 -18.82
CA PHE A 67 -14.21 -33.53 -19.05
C PHE A 67 -13.25 -33.40 -17.87
N ILE A 68 -13.18 -32.23 -17.21
CA ILE A 68 -12.43 -32.10 -15.95
C ILE A 68 -12.98 -33.10 -14.92
N LYS A 69 -14.29 -33.08 -14.66
CA LYS A 69 -14.91 -33.94 -13.64
C LYS A 69 -14.84 -35.45 -13.94
N GLU A 70 -14.86 -35.86 -15.21
CA GLU A 70 -14.75 -37.27 -15.60
C GLU A 70 -13.32 -37.83 -15.46
N TYR A 71 -12.30 -36.96 -15.37
CA TYR A 71 -10.89 -37.36 -15.42
C TYR A 71 -10.03 -36.82 -14.26
N GLU A 72 -10.54 -35.93 -13.39
CA GLU A 72 -9.76 -35.31 -12.29
C GLU A 72 -9.32 -36.30 -11.20
N ASP A 73 -10.08 -37.37 -11.00
CA ASP A 73 -9.80 -38.47 -10.05
C ASP A 73 -9.08 -39.67 -10.69
N ILE A 74 -8.75 -39.63 -12.00
CA ILE A 74 -8.12 -40.76 -12.69
C ILE A 74 -6.60 -40.76 -12.46
N GLU A 75 -6.13 -41.75 -11.73
CA GLU A 75 -4.71 -41.95 -11.44
C GLU A 75 -3.88 -42.06 -12.73
N ASN A 76 -2.78 -41.32 -12.81
CA ASN A 76 -1.90 -41.17 -13.99
C ASN A 76 -2.52 -40.46 -15.21
N PHE A 77 -3.68 -39.80 -15.10
CA PHE A 77 -4.23 -38.95 -16.17
C PHE A 77 -4.17 -37.45 -15.81
N ASN A 78 -3.12 -36.76 -16.25
CA ASN A 78 -2.98 -35.33 -16.02
C ASN A 78 -3.85 -34.50 -16.98
N ILE A 79 -4.50 -33.45 -16.45
CA ILE A 79 -5.17 -32.41 -17.24
C ILE A 79 -4.33 -31.13 -17.18
N TYR A 80 -4.22 -30.43 -18.30
CA TYR A 80 -3.48 -29.17 -18.45
C TYR A 80 -4.34 -28.09 -19.13
N GLY A 81 -3.92 -26.84 -18.99
CA GLY A 81 -4.60 -25.66 -19.53
C GLY A 81 -5.22 -24.74 -18.46
N SER A 82 -5.69 -23.57 -18.89
CA SER A 82 -6.32 -22.59 -17.99
C SER A 82 -7.85 -22.66 -18.03
N THR A 83 -8.47 -22.74 -16.86
CA THR A 83 -9.93 -22.67 -16.68
C THR A 83 -10.49 -21.25 -16.78
N TYR A 84 -9.62 -20.25 -16.96
CA TYR A 84 -9.98 -18.86 -17.28
C TYR A 84 -10.26 -18.72 -18.79
N TYR A 85 -11.19 -19.52 -19.31
CA TYR A 85 -11.45 -19.72 -20.74
C TYR A 85 -11.69 -18.41 -21.52
N ASP A 86 -12.30 -17.41 -20.88
CA ASP A 86 -12.51 -16.08 -21.43
C ASP A 86 -11.20 -15.31 -21.64
N TYR A 87 -10.23 -15.41 -20.73
CA TYR A 87 -8.90 -14.81 -20.86
C TYR A 87 -8.04 -15.57 -21.90
N VAL A 88 -8.20 -16.89 -21.99
CA VAL A 88 -7.60 -17.72 -23.05
C VAL A 88 -8.10 -17.27 -24.43
N HIS A 89 -9.42 -17.12 -24.59
CA HIS A 89 -10.01 -16.60 -25.82
C HIS A 89 -9.52 -15.19 -26.16
N ILE A 90 -9.35 -14.30 -25.17
CA ILE A 90 -8.81 -12.96 -25.39
C ILE A 90 -7.34 -12.99 -25.83
N ASN A 91 -6.53 -13.92 -25.31
CA ASN A 91 -5.16 -14.09 -25.80
C ASN A 91 -5.13 -14.46 -27.30
N ASP A 92 -5.96 -15.42 -27.69
CA ASP A 92 -5.98 -16.01 -29.03
C ASP A 92 -6.64 -15.08 -30.06
N ALA A 93 -7.70 -14.37 -29.67
CA ALA A 93 -8.39 -13.38 -30.51
C ALA A 93 -7.61 -12.06 -30.65
N PHE A 94 -6.79 -11.71 -29.65
CA PHE A 94 -5.95 -10.51 -29.65
C PHE A 94 -4.48 -10.87 -29.39
N PRO A 95 -3.77 -11.50 -30.35
CA PRO A 95 -2.36 -11.83 -30.21
C PRO A 95 -1.51 -10.56 -29.97
N ILE A 96 -1.83 -9.48 -30.70
CA ILE A 96 -1.31 -8.12 -30.51
C ILE A 96 -2.51 -7.18 -30.36
N ILE A 97 -2.59 -6.43 -29.26
CA ILE A 97 -3.62 -5.41 -29.03
C ILE A 97 -3.10 -4.07 -29.56
N LYS A 98 -3.84 -3.44 -30.49
CA LYS A 98 -3.57 -2.08 -30.97
C LYS A 98 -4.59 -1.12 -30.38
N ASN A 99 -4.44 -0.83 -29.08
CA ASN A 99 -5.34 0.05 -28.35
C ASN A 99 -5.21 1.51 -28.80
N ASP A 100 -6.31 2.25 -28.72
CA ASP A 100 -6.34 3.71 -28.85
C ASP A 100 -7.23 4.26 -27.74
N ASN A 101 -6.59 4.70 -26.65
CA ASN A 101 -7.31 5.21 -25.49
C ASN A 101 -8.11 6.49 -25.78
N THR A 102 -7.75 7.27 -26.81
CA THR A 102 -8.47 8.51 -27.16
C THR A 102 -9.89 8.26 -27.68
N LYS A 103 -10.19 7.01 -28.08
CA LYS A 103 -11.54 6.57 -28.46
C LYS A 103 -12.41 6.17 -27.27
N LEU A 104 -11.82 5.85 -26.10
CA LEU A 104 -12.54 5.30 -24.95
C LEU A 104 -13.59 6.28 -24.41
N ARG A 105 -14.85 5.85 -24.41
CA ARG A 105 -15.98 6.61 -23.85
C ARG A 105 -16.03 6.45 -22.33
N ILE A 106 -15.02 6.99 -21.65
CA ILE A 106 -15.00 7.09 -20.18
C ILE A 106 -16.18 7.96 -19.76
N GLY A 107 -17.22 7.32 -19.23
CA GLY A 107 -18.38 8.00 -18.66
C GLY A 107 -18.10 8.49 -17.25
N ASN A 108 -18.73 9.60 -16.89
CA ASN A 108 -18.74 10.10 -15.52
C ASN A 108 -20.16 10.56 -15.16
N TYR A 109 -20.65 10.22 -13.97
CA TYR A 109 -21.93 10.74 -13.47
C TYR A 109 -21.99 10.82 -11.94
N ASP A 110 -22.90 11.68 -11.47
CA ASP A 110 -23.14 12.01 -10.05
C ASP A 110 -24.63 12.35 -9.87
N ILE A 111 -25.25 11.90 -8.77
CA ILE A 111 -26.67 12.13 -8.47
C ILE A 111 -26.86 12.96 -7.20
N GLU A 112 -27.93 13.77 -7.20
CA GLU A 112 -28.46 14.35 -5.97
C GLU A 112 -29.81 13.75 -5.62
N THR A 113 -30.08 13.61 -4.32
CA THR A 113 -31.34 13.05 -3.78
C THR A 113 -32.03 14.03 -2.83
N ASP A 114 -33.35 13.89 -2.68
CA ASP A 114 -34.09 14.63 -1.67
C ASP A 114 -33.58 14.27 -0.26
N SER A 115 -33.03 15.28 0.43
CA SER A 115 -32.49 15.19 1.79
C SER A 115 -33.41 15.80 2.86
N GLU A 116 -34.67 16.13 2.53
CA GLU A 116 -35.61 16.69 3.51
C GLU A 116 -35.94 15.69 4.64
N GLY A 117 -35.55 16.03 5.87
CA GLY A 117 -35.79 15.20 7.05
C GLY A 117 -34.79 14.05 7.27
N GLY A 118 -33.74 13.94 6.44
CA GLY A 118 -32.65 12.99 6.61
C GLY A 118 -32.04 12.51 5.28
N PHE A 119 -30.94 11.78 5.38
CA PHE A 119 -30.25 11.17 4.22
C PHE A 119 -31.09 10.07 3.56
N ALA A 120 -30.83 9.85 2.27
CA ALA A 120 -31.47 8.82 1.47
C ALA A 120 -31.01 7.40 1.87
N ASP A 121 -31.96 6.46 1.93
CA ASP A 121 -31.73 5.08 2.35
C ASP A 121 -31.29 4.18 1.18
N LEU A 122 -30.08 3.60 1.27
CA LEU A 122 -29.43 2.81 0.21
C LEU A 122 -30.06 1.43 -0.05
N GLU A 123 -30.82 0.90 0.91
CA GLU A 123 -31.45 -0.42 0.79
C GLU A 123 -32.78 -0.28 0.02
N THR A 124 -33.62 0.66 0.44
CA THR A 124 -34.97 0.85 -0.06
C THR A 124 -35.08 1.86 -1.21
N ALA A 125 -34.06 2.68 -1.45
CA ALA A 125 -34.08 3.82 -2.37
C ALA A 125 -35.33 4.70 -2.18
N ASN A 126 -35.57 5.13 -0.94
CA ASN A 126 -36.81 5.79 -0.50
C ASN A 126 -37.04 7.22 -1.05
N LYS A 127 -35.98 8.00 -1.26
CA LYS A 127 -36.01 9.41 -1.69
C LYS A 127 -35.99 9.56 -3.21
N GLU A 128 -36.52 10.69 -3.68
CA GLU A 128 -36.48 11.04 -5.11
C GLU A 128 -35.07 11.51 -5.51
N ILE A 129 -34.64 11.15 -6.72
CA ILE A 129 -33.46 11.74 -7.37
C ILE A 129 -33.86 13.10 -7.94
N THR A 130 -33.25 14.17 -7.42
CA THR A 130 -33.61 15.58 -7.72
C THR A 130 -32.77 16.16 -8.86
N SER A 131 -31.57 15.63 -9.07
CA SER A 131 -30.76 15.89 -10.27
C SER A 131 -29.85 14.71 -10.63
N ILE A 132 -29.46 14.65 -11.91
CA ILE A 132 -28.37 13.80 -12.37
C ILE A 132 -27.51 14.61 -13.34
N SER A 133 -26.20 14.68 -13.07
CA SER A 133 -25.21 15.20 -14.00
C SER A 133 -24.43 14.04 -14.61
N LEU A 134 -24.36 13.96 -15.95
CA LEU A 134 -23.61 12.93 -16.65
C LEU A 134 -22.91 13.43 -17.93
N GLY A 135 -21.76 12.85 -18.23
CA GLY A 135 -20.98 13.18 -19.42
C GLY A 135 -20.01 12.07 -19.84
N VAL A 136 -19.30 12.31 -20.95
CA VAL A 136 -18.10 11.55 -21.32
C VAL A 136 -16.93 12.51 -21.11
N MET A 137 -16.00 12.18 -20.20
CA MET A 137 -14.98 13.11 -19.68
C MET A 137 -14.35 13.99 -20.77
N HIS A 138 -13.60 13.38 -21.70
CA HIS A 138 -12.91 14.06 -22.80
C HIS A 138 -13.83 14.65 -23.91
N LYS A 139 -15.10 14.94 -23.63
CA LYS A 139 -16.04 15.62 -24.54
C LYS A 139 -16.51 16.96 -23.97
N ARG A 140 -16.93 17.86 -24.86
CA ARG A 140 -17.45 19.19 -24.50
C ARG A 140 -18.79 19.12 -23.78
N ASP A 141 -19.66 18.20 -24.19
CA ASP A 141 -21.03 18.11 -23.71
C ASP A 141 -21.13 17.45 -22.32
N ILE A 142 -21.68 18.19 -21.36
CA ILE A 142 -22.25 17.68 -20.10
C ILE A 142 -23.78 17.73 -20.21
N TYR A 143 -24.46 16.74 -19.67
CA TYR A 143 -25.92 16.70 -19.56
C TYR A 143 -26.29 16.85 -18.08
N LEU A 144 -27.21 17.75 -17.78
CA LEU A 144 -27.84 17.88 -16.46
C LEU A 144 -29.34 17.61 -16.62
N LEU A 145 -29.89 16.74 -15.79
CA LEU A 145 -31.32 16.53 -15.65
C LEU A 145 -31.79 17.04 -14.29
N GLY A 146 -32.98 17.65 -14.26
CA GLY A 146 -33.57 18.21 -13.04
C GLY A 146 -35.01 18.68 -13.27
N VAL A 147 -35.74 18.98 -12.19
CA VAL A 147 -37.17 19.37 -12.24
C VAL A 147 -37.45 20.85 -11.92
N LYS A 148 -36.42 21.66 -11.60
CA LYS A 148 -36.56 23.11 -11.33
C LYS A 148 -36.04 23.94 -12.51
N ASP A 149 -36.58 25.13 -12.73
CA ASP A 149 -36.10 26.01 -13.80
C ASP A 149 -34.64 26.44 -13.58
N TYR A 150 -33.84 26.31 -14.64
CA TYR A 150 -32.40 26.56 -14.64
C TYR A 150 -31.92 26.94 -16.04
N ASP A 151 -30.86 27.75 -16.11
CA ASP A 151 -30.24 28.19 -17.35
C ASP A 151 -28.72 28.28 -17.16
N PRO A 152 -27.94 27.30 -17.66
CA PRO A 152 -26.49 27.26 -17.43
C PRO A 152 -25.75 28.42 -18.11
N GLU A 153 -26.30 29.03 -19.17
CA GLU A 153 -25.69 30.18 -19.84
C GLU A 153 -25.80 31.47 -18.98
N LYS A 154 -26.57 31.43 -17.88
CA LYS A 154 -26.61 32.48 -16.85
C LYS A 154 -25.69 32.21 -15.64
N SER A 155 -25.08 31.03 -15.51
CA SER A 155 -24.17 30.76 -14.38
C SER A 155 -22.78 31.35 -14.61
N GLU A 156 -22.42 32.34 -13.79
CA GLU A 156 -21.04 32.86 -13.72
C GLU A 156 -20.07 31.84 -13.10
N ILE A 157 -20.56 30.89 -12.29
CA ILE A 157 -19.74 29.79 -11.75
C ILE A 157 -19.30 28.88 -12.89
N LEU A 158 -20.21 28.45 -13.76
CA LEU A 158 -19.87 27.56 -14.88
C LEU A 158 -19.01 28.28 -15.94
N LYS A 159 -19.27 29.57 -16.21
CA LYS A 159 -18.41 30.38 -17.11
C LYS A 159 -16.97 30.50 -16.58
N LYS A 160 -16.79 30.59 -15.27
CA LYS A 160 -15.47 30.66 -14.63
C LYS A 160 -14.77 29.30 -14.57
N GLU A 161 -15.46 28.26 -14.09
CA GLU A 161 -14.87 26.95 -13.81
C GLU A 161 -14.72 26.08 -15.05
N ILE A 162 -15.69 26.13 -15.99
CA ILE A 162 -15.75 25.26 -17.17
C ILE A 162 -16.03 25.99 -18.50
N PRO A 163 -15.35 27.10 -18.84
CA PRO A 163 -15.57 27.86 -20.08
C PRO A 163 -15.38 27.06 -21.37
N HIS A 164 -14.70 25.90 -21.30
CA HIS A 164 -14.44 25.00 -22.41
C HIS A 164 -15.52 23.92 -22.61
N LYS A 165 -16.43 23.73 -21.65
CA LYS A 165 -17.54 22.75 -21.72
C LYS A 165 -18.76 23.34 -22.46
N LYS A 166 -19.83 22.56 -22.50
CA LYS A 166 -21.20 23.01 -22.76
C LYS A 166 -22.15 22.15 -21.93
N VAL A 167 -22.88 22.77 -21.01
CA VAL A 167 -23.93 22.10 -20.26
C VAL A 167 -25.22 22.12 -21.07
N LYS A 168 -25.87 20.96 -21.17
CA LYS A 168 -27.19 20.77 -21.76
C LYS A 168 -28.14 20.43 -20.63
N TYR A 169 -28.82 21.45 -20.13
CA TYR A 169 -29.87 21.26 -19.14
C TYR A 169 -31.12 20.66 -19.81
N ILE A 170 -31.73 19.69 -19.15
CA ILE A 170 -32.97 19.01 -19.54
C ILE A 170 -33.92 19.10 -18.36
N LYS A 171 -34.87 20.05 -18.44
CA LYS A 171 -35.98 20.15 -17.50
C LYS A 171 -36.91 18.96 -17.70
N CYS A 172 -37.22 18.28 -16.61
CA CYS A 172 -38.18 17.18 -16.54
C CYS A 172 -39.38 17.61 -15.68
N GLU A 173 -40.57 17.08 -15.95
CA GLU A 173 -41.77 17.41 -15.17
C GLU A 173 -41.75 16.80 -13.75
N ASN A 174 -41.08 15.66 -13.58
CA ASN A 174 -41.04 14.85 -12.36
C ASN A 174 -39.88 13.83 -12.41
N GLU A 175 -39.64 13.12 -11.31
CA GLU A 175 -38.59 12.08 -11.23
C GLU A 175 -38.76 10.99 -12.29
N LYS A 176 -40.00 10.55 -12.59
CA LYS A 176 -40.23 9.44 -13.54
C LYS A 176 -39.69 9.80 -14.94
N GLU A 177 -39.98 11.01 -15.41
CA GLU A 177 -39.40 11.50 -16.68
C GLU A 177 -37.88 11.65 -16.58
N LEU A 178 -37.36 12.20 -15.47
CA LEU A 178 -35.91 12.35 -15.24
C LEU A 178 -35.17 11.02 -15.36
N LEU A 179 -35.70 9.94 -14.78
CA LEU A 179 -35.13 8.58 -14.88
C LEU A 179 -35.26 8.01 -16.31
N GLU A 180 -36.38 8.24 -17.00
CA GLU A 180 -36.56 7.82 -18.40
C GLU A 180 -35.60 8.55 -19.36
N LYS A 181 -35.38 9.85 -19.14
CA LYS A 181 -34.44 10.69 -19.90
C LYS A 181 -32.98 10.36 -19.60
N PHE A 182 -32.64 10.07 -18.33
CA PHE A 182 -31.30 9.58 -17.96
C PHE A 182 -30.94 8.31 -18.74
N ILE A 183 -31.86 7.33 -18.81
CA ILE A 183 -31.65 6.09 -19.57
C ILE A 183 -31.52 6.38 -21.08
N GLU A 184 -32.33 7.28 -21.64
CA GLU A 184 -32.23 7.70 -23.05
C GLU A 184 -30.81 8.25 -23.38
N ILE A 185 -30.28 9.11 -22.50
CA ILE A 185 -28.97 9.75 -22.68
C ILE A 185 -27.83 8.74 -22.45
N TRP A 186 -27.91 7.89 -21.42
CA TRP A 186 -26.94 6.84 -21.13
C TRP A 186 -26.71 5.91 -22.33
N VAL A 187 -27.80 5.39 -22.90
CA VAL A 187 -27.78 4.53 -24.09
C VAL A 187 -27.22 5.25 -25.32
N LYS A 188 -27.46 6.57 -25.44
CA LYS A 188 -26.94 7.42 -26.51
C LYS A 188 -25.43 7.72 -26.37
N LEU A 189 -24.92 7.83 -25.13
CA LEU A 189 -23.51 8.09 -24.85
C LEU A 189 -22.60 6.85 -25.03
N LYS A 190 -23.12 5.63 -24.82
CA LYS A 190 -22.44 4.35 -25.12
C LYS A 190 -21.10 4.14 -24.39
N PHE A 191 -21.06 4.43 -23.09
CA PHE A 191 -19.88 4.36 -22.22
C PHE A 191 -19.07 3.05 -22.35
N ASP A 192 -17.74 3.14 -22.36
CA ASP A 192 -16.79 2.01 -22.33
C ASP A 192 -16.42 1.56 -20.91
N CYS A 193 -16.47 2.50 -19.98
CA CYS A 193 -16.52 2.28 -18.54
C CYS A 193 -17.32 3.44 -17.93
N ILE A 194 -17.83 3.28 -16.71
CA ILE A 194 -18.42 4.37 -15.94
C ILE A 194 -17.55 4.66 -14.72
N SER A 195 -17.44 5.93 -14.36
CA SER A 195 -16.73 6.43 -13.19
C SER A 195 -17.55 7.51 -12.49
N GLY A 196 -17.05 7.95 -11.34
CA GLY A 196 -17.66 8.86 -10.38
C GLY A 196 -16.90 8.74 -9.05
N TRP A 197 -17.28 9.52 -8.03
CA TRP A 197 -16.61 9.49 -6.74
C TRP A 197 -17.45 8.75 -5.70
N PHE A 198 -17.04 7.54 -5.29
CA PHE A 198 -17.86 6.63 -4.47
C PHE A 198 -19.10 6.07 -5.21
N ILE A 199 -19.09 6.12 -6.55
CA ILE A 199 -20.11 5.61 -7.47
C ILE A 199 -20.54 4.16 -7.20
N ASN A 200 -19.63 3.28 -6.75
CA ASN A 200 -19.97 1.90 -6.40
C ASN A 200 -20.65 1.78 -5.02
N GLY A 201 -20.45 2.77 -4.14
CA GLY A 201 -21.04 2.81 -2.79
C GLY A 201 -22.32 3.64 -2.71
N TYR A 202 -22.58 4.53 -3.67
CA TYR A 202 -23.77 5.38 -3.71
C TYR A 202 -24.46 5.38 -5.09
N ASP A 203 -23.94 6.06 -6.10
CA ASP A 203 -24.69 6.44 -7.31
C ASP A 203 -25.24 5.25 -8.10
N ASN A 204 -24.42 4.24 -8.43
CA ASN A 204 -24.89 3.05 -9.14
C ASN A 204 -25.91 2.27 -8.28
N LEU A 205 -25.61 2.10 -6.99
CA LEU A 205 -26.43 1.33 -6.05
C LEU A 205 -27.83 1.97 -5.92
N TYR A 206 -27.86 3.28 -5.71
CA TYR A 206 -29.09 4.05 -5.53
C TYR A 206 -29.87 4.20 -6.84
N THR A 207 -29.21 4.62 -7.92
CA THR A 207 -29.87 4.88 -9.21
C THR A 207 -30.53 3.62 -9.76
N ILE A 208 -29.85 2.46 -9.68
CA ILE A 208 -30.40 1.20 -10.17
C ILE A 208 -31.57 0.72 -9.29
N ARG A 209 -31.48 0.86 -7.96
CA ARG A 209 -32.61 0.57 -7.04
C ARG A 209 -33.80 1.50 -7.29
N ARG A 210 -33.57 2.80 -7.50
CA ARG A 210 -34.62 3.77 -7.79
C ARG A 210 -35.28 3.52 -9.15
N ILE A 211 -34.51 3.25 -10.21
CA ILE A 211 -35.06 2.86 -11.52
C ILE A 211 -35.87 1.57 -11.41
N ARG A 212 -35.39 0.54 -10.70
CA ARG A 212 -36.16 -0.69 -10.43
C ARG A 212 -37.47 -0.42 -9.71
N ARG A 213 -37.45 0.44 -8.68
CA ARG A 213 -38.61 0.81 -7.86
C ARG A 213 -39.66 1.64 -8.60
N ILE A 214 -39.24 2.55 -9.50
CA ILE A 214 -40.12 3.54 -10.16
C ILE A 214 -40.49 3.15 -11.60
N LEU A 215 -39.59 2.49 -12.33
CA LEU A 215 -39.77 2.11 -13.75
C LEU A 215 -39.73 0.59 -14.00
N GLY A 216 -39.19 -0.20 -13.07
CA GLY A 216 -39.06 -1.66 -13.19
C GLY A 216 -37.74 -2.14 -13.81
N ASP A 217 -37.42 -3.43 -13.62
CA ASP A 217 -36.19 -4.06 -14.14
C ASP A 217 -36.00 -3.93 -15.65
N SER A 218 -37.09 -3.87 -16.43
CA SER A 218 -37.01 -3.69 -17.89
C SER A 218 -36.44 -2.33 -18.30
N TYR A 219 -36.45 -1.34 -17.40
CA TYR A 219 -35.77 -0.05 -17.59
C TYR A 219 -34.34 -0.09 -17.04
N ALA A 220 -34.10 -0.65 -15.86
CA ALA A 220 -32.74 -0.79 -15.30
C ALA A 220 -31.80 -1.58 -16.23
N ASN A 221 -32.29 -2.66 -16.83
CA ASN A 221 -31.53 -3.47 -17.78
C ASN A 221 -31.12 -2.71 -19.06
N LYS A 222 -31.77 -1.59 -19.44
CA LYS A 222 -31.36 -0.76 -20.60
C LYS A 222 -30.02 -0.05 -20.38
N LEU A 223 -29.56 0.09 -19.13
CA LEU A 223 -28.24 0.64 -18.82
C LEU A 223 -27.11 -0.29 -19.31
N SER A 224 -27.36 -1.59 -19.39
CA SER A 224 -26.43 -2.58 -19.93
C SER A 224 -26.59 -2.74 -21.44
N PRO A 225 -25.50 -2.72 -22.24
CA PRO A 225 -25.54 -3.06 -23.67
C PRO A 225 -25.91 -4.53 -23.95
N TYR A 226 -25.97 -5.39 -22.93
CA TYR A 226 -26.41 -6.79 -23.01
C TYR A 226 -27.77 -7.02 -22.32
N GLY A 227 -28.47 -5.96 -21.89
CA GLY A 227 -29.77 -6.07 -21.23
C GLY A 227 -29.71 -6.73 -19.85
N MET A 228 -28.59 -6.61 -19.14
CA MET A 228 -28.31 -7.39 -17.93
C MET A 228 -27.61 -6.56 -16.84
N ILE A 229 -28.28 -6.37 -15.71
CA ILE A 229 -27.68 -5.96 -14.44
C ILE A 229 -27.54 -7.17 -13.53
N LYS A 230 -26.40 -7.34 -12.87
CA LYS A 230 -26.19 -8.34 -11.82
C LYS A 230 -25.97 -7.67 -10.47
N GLU A 231 -26.39 -8.35 -9.41
CA GLU A 231 -26.21 -7.95 -8.02
C GLU A 231 -25.16 -8.84 -7.38
N HIS A 232 -24.18 -8.24 -6.70
CA HIS A 232 -23.10 -8.95 -6.01
C HIS A 232 -22.95 -8.40 -4.60
N SER A 233 -22.86 -9.30 -3.62
CA SER A 233 -22.60 -8.95 -2.22
C SER A 233 -21.21 -9.41 -1.78
N TYR A 234 -20.58 -8.65 -0.89
CA TYR A 234 -19.25 -8.92 -0.36
C TYR A 234 -19.10 -8.32 1.05
N GLU A 235 -18.25 -8.91 1.88
CA GLU A 235 -17.98 -8.39 3.23
C GLU A 235 -16.86 -7.34 3.22
N LYS A 236 -17.11 -6.17 3.84
CA LYS A 236 -16.10 -5.13 4.10
C LYS A 236 -16.28 -4.61 5.53
N TYR A 237 -15.22 -4.66 6.34
CA TYR A 237 -15.23 -4.24 7.76
C TYR A 237 -16.32 -4.90 8.64
N GLY A 238 -16.65 -6.17 8.38
CA GLY A 238 -17.68 -6.91 9.12
C GLY A 238 -19.13 -6.54 8.78
N LYS A 239 -19.34 -5.81 7.67
CA LYS A 239 -20.68 -5.52 7.12
C LYS A 239 -20.75 -6.01 5.68
N THR A 240 -21.87 -6.63 5.33
CA THR A 240 -22.21 -6.90 3.93
C THR A 240 -22.35 -5.58 3.19
N LYS A 241 -21.74 -5.50 2.01
CA LYS A 241 -21.88 -4.42 1.04
C LYS A 241 -22.39 -5.01 -0.26
N GLU A 242 -23.22 -4.25 -0.96
CA GLU A 242 -23.92 -4.67 -2.15
C GLU A 242 -23.54 -3.74 -3.30
N GLN A 243 -23.35 -4.31 -4.49
CA GLN A 243 -22.96 -3.58 -5.70
C GLN A 243 -23.69 -4.13 -6.93
N TYR A 244 -23.86 -3.26 -7.93
CA TYR A 244 -24.39 -3.65 -9.23
C TYR A 244 -23.32 -3.67 -10.31
N GLU A 245 -23.26 -4.78 -11.04
CA GLU A 245 -22.48 -4.91 -12.27
C GLU A 245 -23.38 -4.55 -13.47
N ILE A 246 -23.08 -3.43 -14.13
CA ILE A 246 -23.68 -3.07 -15.42
C ILE A 246 -22.94 -3.87 -16.50
N VAL A 247 -23.43 -5.07 -16.83
CA VAL A 247 -22.71 -6.01 -17.71
C VAL A 247 -22.42 -5.35 -19.06
N GLY A 248 -21.13 -5.26 -19.44
CA GLY A 248 -20.66 -4.55 -20.63
C GLY A 248 -20.18 -3.10 -20.42
N ILE A 249 -20.35 -2.52 -19.23
CA ILE A 249 -19.83 -1.21 -18.82
C ILE A 249 -19.20 -1.36 -17.42
N PRO A 250 -17.90 -1.70 -17.32
CA PRO A 250 -17.22 -1.83 -16.03
C PRO A 250 -17.21 -0.51 -15.26
N THR A 251 -17.57 -0.55 -13.98
CA THR A 251 -17.47 0.61 -13.07
C THR A 251 -16.07 0.71 -12.48
N ILE A 252 -15.39 1.82 -12.75
CA ILE A 252 -14.12 2.19 -12.13
C ILE A 252 -14.41 3.31 -11.14
N ASP A 253 -14.58 2.97 -9.87
CA ASP A 253 -14.81 3.98 -8.82
C ASP A 253 -13.52 4.78 -8.57
N TYR A 254 -13.60 6.10 -8.74
CA TYR A 254 -12.41 6.95 -8.71
C TYR A 254 -11.78 7.02 -7.32
N ILE A 255 -12.57 6.82 -6.26
CA ILE A 255 -12.05 6.76 -4.88
C ILE A 255 -11.14 5.53 -4.68
N GLU A 256 -11.50 4.38 -5.28
CA GLU A 256 -10.73 3.14 -5.20
C GLU A 256 -9.52 3.18 -6.14
N ALA A 257 -9.65 3.80 -7.32
CA ALA A 257 -8.52 4.09 -8.20
C ALA A 257 -7.50 5.03 -7.52
N TYR A 258 -7.96 6.11 -6.88
CA TYR A 258 -7.10 7.04 -6.14
C TYR A 258 -6.39 6.34 -4.97
N ALA A 259 -7.11 5.56 -4.16
CA ALA A 259 -6.52 4.80 -3.05
C ALA A 259 -5.50 3.74 -3.53
N LYS A 260 -5.69 3.15 -4.72
CA LYS A 260 -4.81 2.14 -5.31
C LYS A 260 -3.56 2.72 -5.96
N PHE A 261 -3.67 3.87 -6.65
CA PHE A 261 -2.63 4.36 -7.58
C PHE A 261 -2.01 5.72 -7.23
N SER A 262 -2.54 6.47 -6.25
CA SER A 262 -1.89 7.71 -5.77
C SER A 262 -0.66 7.43 -4.91
N PHE A 263 -0.62 6.27 -4.23
CA PHE A 263 0.34 5.92 -3.18
C PHE A 263 0.39 6.91 -1.98
N LYS A 264 -0.64 7.77 -1.82
CA LYS A 264 -0.72 8.79 -0.76
C LYS A 264 -1.66 8.34 0.37
N ASN A 265 -1.17 8.39 1.62
CA ASN A 265 -2.03 8.35 2.80
C ASN A 265 -2.58 9.76 3.09
N VAL A 266 -3.84 9.99 2.70
CA VAL A 266 -4.56 11.27 2.83
C VAL A 266 -5.39 11.34 4.11
N GLU A 267 -5.67 12.55 4.63
CA GLU A 267 -6.57 12.72 5.78
C GLU A 267 -7.99 12.26 5.45
N SER A 268 -8.57 12.79 4.37
CA SER A 268 -9.94 12.51 3.95
C SER A 268 -9.95 11.95 2.53
N TYR A 269 -11.01 11.20 2.19
CA TYR A 269 -11.33 10.78 0.82
C TYR A 269 -12.67 11.39 0.35
N LYS A 270 -13.07 12.55 0.92
CA LYS A 270 -14.13 13.39 0.32
C LYS A 270 -13.60 14.03 -0.97
N LEU A 271 -14.44 14.15 -2.00
CA LEU A 271 -14.07 14.70 -3.30
C LEU A 271 -13.45 16.11 -3.20
N ASP A 272 -14.03 16.98 -2.37
CA ASP A 272 -13.51 18.32 -2.07
C ASP A 272 -12.07 18.29 -1.52
N TYR A 273 -11.78 17.49 -0.50
CA TYR A 273 -10.44 17.42 0.09
C TYR A 273 -9.39 16.94 -0.94
N ILE A 274 -9.74 15.98 -1.80
CA ILE A 274 -8.85 15.51 -2.87
C ILE A 274 -8.74 16.54 -4.01
N SER A 275 -9.82 17.26 -4.32
CA SER A 275 -9.82 18.35 -5.29
C SER A 275 -8.94 19.52 -4.85
N HIS A 276 -8.93 19.87 -3.56
CA HIS A 276 -8.02 20.88 -3.03
C HIS A 276 -6.57 20.36 -3.04
N LEU A 277 -6.33 19.13 -2.54
CA LEU A 277 -5.01 18.52 -2.48
C LEU A 277 -4.35 18.32 -3.86
N GLU A 278 -5.13 18.07 -4.92
CA GLU A 278 -4.60 17.76 -6.25
C GLU A 278 -4.78 18.89 -7.28
N LEU A 279 -5.81 19.74 -7.16
CA LEU A 279 -6.16 20.75 -8.17
C LEU A 279 -6.08 22.19 -7.64
N ASP A 280 -5.82 22.37 -6.34
CA ASP A 280 -6.04 23.62 -5.58
C ASP A 280 -7.46 24.20 -5.75
N LYS A 281 -8.44 23.32 -5.93
CA LYS A 281 -9.85 23.70 -6.08
C LYS A 281 -10.66 23.30 -4.86
N LYS A 282 -11.23 24.31 -4.20
CA LYS A 282 -12.16 24.16 -3.07
C LYS A 282 -13.59 23.89 -3.57
N LYS A 283 -14.42 23.34 -2.68
CA LYS A 283 -15.88 23.23 -2.83
C LYS A 283 -16.52 24.58 -3.21
N LEU A 284 -17.64 24.53 -3.94
CA LEU A 284 -18.53 25.69 -4.04
C LEU A 284 -19.16 25.98 -2.67
N ASP A 285 -19.11 27.23 -2.24
CA ASP A 285 -19.68 27.63 -0.96
C ASP A 285 -21.22 27.74 -1.03
N TYR A 286 -21.90 26.92 -0.23
CA TYR A 286 -23.32 27.02 0.07
C TYR A 286 -23.62 27.10 1.58
N SER A 287 -22.62 27.40 2.42
CA SER A 287 -22.69 27.44 3.89
C SER A 287 -23.92 28.20 4.42
N LYS A 288 -24.25 29.35 3.81
CA LYS A 288 -25.46 30.17 4.06
C LYS A 288 -26.77 29.36 4.13
N TYR A 289 -26.89 28.28 3.35
CA TYR A 289 -28.09 27.45 3.28
C TYR A 289 -28.11 26.32 4.31
N LYS A 290 -26.97 26.02 4.99
CA LYS A 290 -26.70 24.89 5.90
C LYS A 290 -26.89 23.48 5.30
N THR A 291 -27.93 23.20 4.51
CA THR A 291 -28.21 21.85 3.96
C THR A 291 -28.52 21.87 2.46
N LEU A 292 -28.29 20.73 1.77
CA LEU A 292 -28.59 20.56 0.35
C LEU A 292 -30.10 20.68 0.06
N ALA A 293 -30.97 20.11 0.91
CA ALA A 293 -32.42 20.29 0.82
C ALA A 293 -32.85 21.77 0.88
N ARG A 294 -32.19 22.60 1.71
CA ARG A 294 -32.47 24.04 1.78
C ARG A 294 -31.87 24.81 0.60
N LEU A 295 -30.67 24.46 0.15
CA LEU A 295 -30.07 24.97 -1.08
C LEU A 295 -30.98 24.73 -2.29
N TYR A 296 -31.49 23.52 -2.46
CA TYR A 296 -32.41 23.14 -3.54
C TYR A 296 -33.72 23.95 -3.54
N LYS A 297 -34.23 24.30 -2.36
CA LYS A 297 -35.46 25.09 -2.20
C LYS A 297 -35.24 26.60 -2.41
N GLU A 298 -34.15 27.15 -1.90
CA GLU A 298 -33.90 28.61 -1.92
C GLU A 298 -33.04 29.09 -3.10
N ASN A 299 -32.21 28.23 -3.69
CA ASN A 299 -31.35 28.54 -4.83
C ASN A 299 -31.04 27.27 -5.68
N PRO A 300 -32.02 26.75 -6.44
CA PRO A 300 -31.83 25.59 -7.29
C PRO A 300 -30.77 25.79 -8.39
N ALA A 301 -30.45 27.04 -8.77
CA ALA A 301 -29.39 27.30 -9.74
C ALA A 301 -27.99 26.96 -9.18
N LEU A 302 -27.68 27.37 -7.95
CA LEU A 302 -26.43 26.99 -7.28
C LEU A 302 -26.39 25.49 -6.93
N PHE A 303 -27.55 24.88 -6.66
CA PHE A 303 -27.67 23.42 -6.50
C PHE A 303 -27.27 22.66 -7.77
N TYR A 304 -27.75 23.11 -8.93
CA TYR A 304 -27.40 22.51 -10.21
C TYR A 304 -25.96 22.79 -10.63
N ASP A 305 -25.44 24.00 -10.37
CA ASP A 305 -24.01 24.30 -10.54
C ASP A 305 -23.13 23.36 -9.67
N TYR A 306 -23.59 22.97 -8.47
CA TYR A 306 -22.89 22.06 -7.57
C TYR A 306 -22.75 20.64 -8.15
N ASN A 307 -23.85 19.98 -8.50
CA ASN A 307 -23.85 18.62 -9.08
C ASN A 307 -23.13 18.56 -10.45
N ILE A 308 -23.12 19.65 -11.22
CA ILE A 308 -22.27 19.76 -12.43
C ILE A 308 -20.78 19.82 -12.06
N ILE A 309 -20.41 20.56 -11.01
CA ILE A 309 -19.00 20.74 -10.65
C ILE A 309 -18.39 19.47 -10.04
N ASP A 310 -19.14 18.65 -9.30
CA ASP A 310 -18.56 17.41 -8.73
C ASP A 310 -18.18 16.39 -9.82
N ILE A 311 -18.95 16.23 -10.91
CA ILE A 311 -18.47 15.45 -12.07
C ILE A 311 -17.28 16.11 -12.80
N VAL A 312 -17.19 17.44 -12.79
CA VAL A 312 -16.04 18.15 -13.36
C VAL A 312 -14.79 17.89 -12.54
N ARG A 313 -14.87 17.86 -11.20
CA ARG A 313 -13.71 17.57 -10.34
C ARG A 313 -13.14 16.17 -10.59
N VAL A 314 -13.99 15.15 -10.72
CA VAL A 314 -13.53 13.79 -11.06
C VAL A 314 -12.89 13.73 -12.46
N GLU A 315 -13.39 14.49 -13.42
CA GLU A 315 -12.73 14.64 -14.73
C GLU A 315 -11.38 15.37 -14.65
N GLU A 316 -11.29 16.48 -13.90
CA GLU A 316 -10.05 17.23 -13.70
C GLU A 316 -8.98 16.37 -13.00
N LEU A 317 -9.40 15.50 -12.06
CA LEU A 317 -8.56 14.48 -11.43
C LEU A 317 -8.08 13.43 -12.45
N GLU A 318 -8.94 12.91 -13.34
CA GLU A 318 -8.50 11.99 -14.40
C GLU A 318 -7.60 12.67 -15.44
N HIS A 319 -7.82 13.94 -15.74
CA HIS A 319 -6.95 14.70 -16.63
C HIS A 319 -5.55 14.89 -16.04
N LYS A 320 -5.43 15.12 -14.72
CA LYS A 320 -4.15 15.24 -14.02
C LYS A 320 -3.47 13.88 -13.72
N LEU A 321 -4.21 12.93 -13.16
CA LEU A 321 -3.68 11.73 -12.50
C LEU A 321 -3.70 10.47 -13.38
N LYS A 322 -4.55 10.45 -14.42
CA LYS A 322 -4.53 9.44 -15.48
C LYS A 322 -4.75 7.98 -15.01
N PHE A 323 -5.49 7.77 -13.92
CA PHE A 323 -5.69 6.44 -13.34
C PHE A 323 -6.59 5.52 -14.18
N ILE A 324 -7.60 6.04 -14.88
CA ILE A 324 -8.42 5.21 -15.78
C ILE A 324 -7.59 4.81 -17.02
N ASP A 325 -6.85 5.76 -17.61
CA ASP A 325 -5.90 5.47 -18.68
C ASP A 325 -4.81 4.44 -18.27
N LEU A 326 -4.34 4.52 -17.01
CA LEU A 326 -3.39 3.57 -16.42
C LEU A 326 -4.00 2.17 -16.26
N MET A 327 -5.24 2.06 -15.79
CA MET A 327 -5.93 0.77 -15.64
C MET A 327 -6.15 0.08 -16.99
N PHE A 328 -6.58 0.82 -18.03
CA PHE A 328 -6.66 0.25 -19.39
C PHE A 328 -5.28 -0.14 -19.92
N SER A 329 -4.24 0.68 -19.68
CA SER A 329 -2.86 0.36 -20.07
C SER A 329 -2.35 -0.94 -19.42
N LEU A 330 -2.67 -1.17 -18.14
CA LEU A 330 -2.36 -2.40 -17.41
C LEU A 330 -3.15 -3.59 -18.00
N ALA A 331 -4.46 -3.44 -18.20
CA ALA A 331 -5.31 -4.49 -18.74
C ALA A 331 -4.90 -4.97 -20.14
N TYR A 332 -4.49 -4.05 -21.03
CA TYR A 332 -3.96 -4.41 -22.36
C TYR A 332 -2.57 -5.05 -22.29
N PHE A 333 -1.70 -4.62 -21.36
CA PHE A 333 -0.40 -5.25 -21.14
C PHE A 333 -0.55 -6.70 -20.62
N THR A 334 -1.52 -6.95 -19.73
CA THR A 334 -1.72 -8.27 -19.09
C THR A 334 -2.77 -9.15 -19.78
N LYS A 335 -3.44 -8.65 -20.83
CA LYS A 335 -4.59 -9.27 -21.50
C LYS A 335 -5.74 -9.66 -20.54
N THR A 336 -6.04 -8.80 -19.58
CA THR A 336 -7.13 -8.97 -18.59
C THR A 336 -8.28 -7.99 -18.81
N ASN A 337 -9.35 -8.08 -18.02
CA ASN A 337 -10.38 -7.04 -17.97
C ASN A 337 -9.82 -5.81 -17.20
N VAL A 338 -10.43 -4.64 -17.37
CA VAL A 338 -9.94 -3.38 -16.75
C VAL A 338 -10.02 -3.41 -15.22
N LEU A 339 -11.01 -4.11 -14.66
CA LEU A 339 -11.18 -4.25 -13.21
C LEU A 339 -10.15 -5.18 -12.56
N ASP A 340 -9.52 -6.08 -13.32
CA ASP A 340 -8.42 -6.91 -12.80
C ASP A 340 -7.19 -6.08 -12.40
N GLY A 341 -7.09 -4.82 -12.84
CA GLY A 341 -6.03 -3.89 -12.44
C GLY A 341 -6.04 -3.53 -10.95
N PHE A 342 -7.14 -3.77 -10.23
CA PHE A 342 -7.17 -3.69 -8.77
C PHE A 342 -6.52 -4.91 -8.09
N ALA A 343 -6.43 -6.06 -8.78
CA ALA A 343 -5.88 -7.31 -8.28
C ALA A 343 -4.44 -7.57 -8.75
N THR A 344 -3.85 -8.67 -8.28
CA THR A 344 -2.47 -9.08 -8.65
C THR A 344 -2.41 -10.50 -9.19
N VAL A 345 -3.11 -11.45 -8.56
CA VAL A 345 -3.01 -12.89 -8.89
C VAL A 345 -3.50 -13.19 -10.32
N LYS A 346 -4.66 -12.64 -10.72
CA LYS A 346 -5.23 -12.88 -12.06
C LYS A 346 -4.32 -12.36 -13.20
N PRO A 347 -3.84 -11.09 -13.19
CA PRO A 347 -2.88 -10.63 -14.18
C PRO A 347 -1.61 -11.48 -14.27
N CYS A 348 -1.07 -11.95 -13.14
CA CYS A 348 0.14 -12.79 -13.15
C CYS A 348 -0.12 -14.13 -13.86
N ASP A 349 -1.19 -14.84 -13.50
CA ASP A 349 -1.52 -16.15 -14.10
C ASP A 349 -1.76 -16.05 -15.62
N VAL A 350 -2.46 -15.00 -16.06
CA VAL A 350 -2.76 -14.77 -17.49
C VAL A 350 -1.50 -14.42 -18.28
N VAL A 351 -0.59 -13.59 -17.74
CA VAL A 351 0.70 -13.29 -18.40
C VAL A 351 1.58 -14.54 -18.49
N ILE A 352 1.70 -15.34 -17.42
CA ILE A 352 2.50 -16.58 -17.44
C ILE A 352 1.93 -17.58 -18.45
N HIS A 353 0.61 -17.79 -18.44
CA HIS A 353 -0.09 -18.61 -19.44
C HIS A 353 0.22 -18.16 -20.87
N ASN A 354 0.06 -16.87 -21.15
CA ASN A 354 0.21 -16.34 -22.50
C ASN A 354 1.66 -16.45 -23.00
N THR A 355 2.66 -16.25 -22.13
CA THR A 355 4.08 -16.44 -22.49
C THR A 355 4.45 -17.91 -22.71
N LEU A 356 3.95 -18.84 -21.89
CA LEU A 356 4.16 -20.29 -22.11
C LEU A 356 3.49 -20.76 -23.42
N MET A 357 2.28 -20.28 -23.71
CA MET A 357 1.56 -20.61 -24.95
C MET A 357 2.30 -20.15 -26.22
N LYS A 358 3.03 -19.01 -26.20
CA LYS A 358 3.93 -18.61 -27.32
C LYS A 358 4.94 -19.73 -27.68
N LYS A 359 5.33 -20.54 -26.70
CA LYS A 359 6.34 -21.62 -26.81
C LYS A 359 5.73 -23.00 -27.02
N ASN A 360 4.41 -23.11 -27.16
CA ASN A 360 3.63 -24.36 -27.11
C ASN A 360 3.78 -25.12 -25.77
N ILE A 361 4.14 -24.43 -24.68
CA ILE A 361 4.18 -25.01 -23.34
C ILE A 361 2.83 -24.77 -22.67
N VAL A 362 2.23 -25.81 -22.08
CA VAL A 362 0.93 -25.72 -21.42
C VAL A 362 1.08 -25.54 -19.91
N VAL A 363 0.18 -24.74 -19.32
CA VAL A 363 0.12 -24.58 -17.86
C VAL A 363 -0.47 -25.84 -17.20
N PRO A 364 -0.06 -26.21 -15.97
CA PRO A 364 -0.76 -27.24 -15.19
C PRO A 364 -2.21 -26.83 -14.90
N HIS A 365 -3.10 -27.78 -14.60
CA HIS A 365 -4.47 -27.44 -14.19
C HIS A 365 -4.48 -26.49 -12.98
N ASN A 366 -5.50 -25.62 -12.89
CA ASN A 366 -5.64 -24.65 -11.80
C ASN A 366 -6.17 -25.29 -10.51
N LYS A 367 -5.39 -26.23 -9.92
CA LYS A 367 -5.66 -26.77 -8.60
C LYS A 367 -5.40 -25.68 -7.55
N LYS A 368 -6.32 -25.49 -6.60
CA LYS A 368 -6.06 -24.66 -5.41
C LYS A 368 -4.91 -25.27 -4.62
N SER A 369 -4.03 -24.43 -4.06
CA SER A 369 -3.04 -24.92 -3.11
C SER A 369 -3.76 -25.40 -1.84
N GLU A 370 -3.58 -26.67 -1.50
CA GLU A 370 -3.99 -27.23 -0.20
C GLU A 370 -3.05 -26.78 0.94
N GLN A 371 -1.93 -26.14 0.61
CA GLN A 371 -0.97 -25.66 1.61
C GLN A 371 -1.54 -24.45 2.34
N SER A 372 -1.85 -24.64 3.63
CA SER A 372 -2.23 -23.55 4.55
C SER A 372 -1.24 -22.40 4.49
N TYR A 373 -1.74 -21.16 4.49
CA TYR A 373 -0.92 -19.95 4.42
C TYR A 373 0.08 -19.87 5.60
N ARG A 374 1.37 -20.00 5.30
CA ARG A 374 2.51 -19.87 6.23
C ARG A 374 3.16 -18.50 6.03
N GLN A 375 3.84 -17.98 7.04
CA GLN A 375 4.66 -16.78 6.87
C GLN A 375 5.93 -17.11 6.07
N ILE A 376 6.30 -16.22 5.15
CA ILE A 376 7.59 -16.24 4.43
C ILE A 376 8.54 -15.14 4.95
N ALA A 377 9.83 -15.28 4.68
CA ALA A 377 10.87 -14.34 5.13
C ALA A 377 10.75 -12.95 4.47
N GLY A 378 11.16 -11.90 5.20
CA GLY A 378 11.18 -10.48 4.76
C GLY A 378 12.59 -9.93 4.49
N GLY A 379 12.85 -8.65 4.83
CA GLY A 379 14.17 -7.98 4.76
C GLY A 379 15.13 -8.33 5.91
N TYR A 380 16.29 -7.63 6.03
CA TYR A 380 17.43 -7.99 6.91
C TYR A 380 18.01 -6.83 7.79
N VAL A 381 18.22 -7.05 9.12
CA VAL A 381 18.48 -6.11 10.26
C VAL A 381 19.72 -5.17 10.33
N LYS A 382 19.50 -3.84 10.40
CA LYS A 382 20.39 -2.84 11.03
C LYS A 382 19.63 -1.63 11.57
N HIS A 383 19.59 -1.45 12.89
CA HIS A 383 18.93 -0.27 13.46
C HIS A 383 19.85 0.96 13.34
N PRO A 384 19.31 2.16 13.01
CA PRO A 384 20.10 3.39 13.05
C PRO A 384 20.50 3.67 14.49
N LYS A 385 21.73 4.12 14.69
CA LYS A 385 22.05 4.92 15.88
C LYS A 385 21.28 6.24 15.74
N PRO A 386 20.44 6.65 16.70
CA PRO A 386 19.77 7.95 16.62
C PRO A 386 20.80 9.09 16.60
N GLY A 387 20.60 10.10 15.76
CA GLY A 387 21.58 11.17 15.61
C GLY A 387 21.44 12.00 14.34
N PHE A 388 22.17 13.12 14.31
CA PHE A 388 22.45 13.92 13.11
C PHE A 388 23.63 13.32 12.33
N TYR A 389 23.46 13.22 11.02
CA TYR A 389 24.48 12.76 10.08
C TYR A 389 24.72 13.87 9.04
N LYS A 390 25.85 14.57 9.18
CA LYS A 390 26.20 15.76 8.40
C LYS A 390 26.49 15.47 6.92
N TYR A 391 27.03 14.29 6.61
CA TYR A 391 27.31 13.88 5.24
C TYR A 391 26.85 12.43 5.03
N LEU A 392 25.93 12.24 4.07
CA LEU A 392 25.25 10.99 3.78
C LEU A 392 25.38 10.61 2.30
N MET A 393 25.36 9.30 2.05
CA MET A 393 25.06 8.74 0.74
C MET A 393 24.09 7.57 0.92
N SER A 394 22.94 7.59 0.23
CA SER A 394 22.10 6.42 0.06
C SER A 394 22.38 5.75 -1.28
N PHE A 395 22.30 4.43 -1.30
CA PHE A 395 22.46 3.61 -2.50
C PHE A 395 21.26 2.66 -2.58
N ASP A 396 20.65 2.48 -3.75
CA ASP A 396 19.47 1.62 -3.95
C ASP A 396 19.73 0.51 -4.97
N LEU A 397 19.15 -0.68 -4.74
CA LEU A 397 19.24 -1.86 -5.60
C LEU A 397 18.11 -1.82 -6.63
N THR A 398 18.47 -1.48 -7.87
CA THR A 398 17.55 -1.22 -8.99
C THR A 398 16.52 -2.34 -9.15
N SER A 399 15.29 -2.10 -8.67
CA SER A 399 14.16 -3.06 -8.77
C SER A 399 14.50 -4.47 -8.26
N LEU A 400 15.07 -4.55 -7.05
CA LEU A 400 15.63 -5.75 -6.41
C LEU A 400 14.93 -7.08 -6.74
N TYR A 401 13.65 -7.28 -6.40
CA TYR A 401 12.99 -8.59 -6.56
C TYR A 401 12.87 -9.05 -8.05
N PRO A 402 12.39 -8.23 -9.00
CA PRO A 402 12.51 -8.52 -10.44
C PRO A 402 13.93 -8.89 -10.90
N PHE A 403 14.96 -8.21 -10.40
CA PHE A 403 16.34 -8.52 -10.77
C PHE A 403 16.88 -9.80 -10.13
N LEU A 404 16.50 -10.12 -8.88
CA LEU A 404 16.82 -11.41 -8.26
C LEU A 404 16.22 -12.60 -9.04
N ILE A 405 14.99 -12.43 -9.54
CA ILE A 405 14.32 -13.43 -10.40
C ILE A 405 15.14 -13.68 -11.68
N MET A 406 15.65 -12.63 -12.32
CA MET A 406 16.52 -12.77 -13.51
C MET A 406 17.90 -13.36 -13.17
N CYS A 407 18.53 -12.87 -12.09
CA CYS A 407 19.85 -13.29 -11.62
C CYS A 407 19.91 -14.80 -11.32
N PHE A 408 19.02 -15.27 -10.44
CA PHE A 408 19.00 -16.65 -9.96
C PHE A 408 18.08 -17.56 -10.79
N ASN A 409 17.60 -17.10 -11.95
CA ASN A 409 16.67 -17.81 -12.85
C ASN A 409 15.42 -18.37 -12.12
N ILE A 410 14.88 -17.62 -11.15
CA ILE A 410 13.88 -18.13 -10.20
C ILE A 410 12.54 -18.33 -10.91
N SER A 411 12.25 -19.57 -11.33
CA SER A 411 11.03 -19.92 -12.07
C SER A 411 10.73 -21.42 -11.92
N PRO A 412 9.46 -21.85 -11.85
CA PRO A 412 9.09 -23.26 -11.63
C PRO A 412 9.53 -24.17 -12.79
N ASP A 413 9.60 -23.67 -14.02
CA ASP A 413 9.97 -24.47 -15.19
C ASP A 413 11.48 -24.77 -15.30
N VAL A 414 12.29 -24.20 -14.40
CA VAL A 414 13.74 -24.47 -14.23
C VAL A 414 14.11 -24.84 -12.79
N TYR A 415 13.11 -24.97 -11.90
CA TYR A 415 13.31 -25.41 -10.53
C TYR A 415 13.64 -26.90 -10.51
N ILE A 416 14.86 -27.25 -10.11
CA ILE A 416 15.32 -28.65 -10.03
C ILE A 416 14.94 -29.26 -8.69
N GLY A 417 14.93 -28.47 -7.62
CA GLY A 417 14.70 -28.94 -6.27
C GLY A 417 15.46 -28.10 -5.24
N LYS A 418 15.87 -28.75 -4.16
CA LYS A 418 16.51 -28.14 -2.99
C LYS A 418 17.54 -29.11 -2.43
N MET A 419 18.62 -28.60 -1.83
CA MET A 419 19.60 -29.47 -1.17
C MET A 419 19.00 -30.17 0.05
N ASP A 420 18.76 -31.49 -0.05
CA ASP A 420 17.97 -32.30 0.89
C ASP A 420 18.44 -32.27 2.36
N GLN A 421 19.65 -31.81 2.61
CA GLN A 421 20.27 -31.78 3.94
C GLN A 421 19.83 -30.57 4.80
N TYR A 422 19.24 -29.52 4.21
CA TYR A 422 18.93 -28.28 4.93
C TYR A 422 17.62 -27.61 4.50
N ASP A 423 17.03 -26.77 5.37
CA ASP A 423 15.78 -26.05 5.07
C ASP A 423 15.98 -24.66 4.42
N ASN A 424 17.20 -24.15 4.59
CA ASN A 424 17.90 -23.07 3.93
C ASN A 424 19.40 -23.27 4.21
N LEU A 425 20.31 -22.52 3.61
CA LEU A 425 21.75 -22.68 3.83
C LEU A 425 22.27 -21.93 5.08
N GLY A 426 21.39 -21.58 6.03
CA GLY A 426 21.68 -20.70 7.16
C GLY A 426 21.16 -19.27 6.97
N THR A 427 21.57 -18.38 7.88
CA THR A 427 21.36 -16.93 7.70
C THR A 427 22.31 -16.37 6.64
N ALA A 428 22.01 -15.16 6.14
CA ALA A 428 22.91 -14.46 5.24
C ALA A 428 24.31 -14.22 5.87
N ASP A 429 24.41 -14.03 7.20
CA ASP A 429 25.70 -13.92 7.91
C ASP A 429 26.51 -15.22 7.85
N GLN A 430 25.87 -16.35 8.18
CA GLN A 430 26.51 -17.67 8.18
C GLN A 430 26.99 -18.05 6.79
N ILE A 431 26.16 -17.82 5.77
CA ILE A 431 26.50 -18.07 4.36
C ILE A 431 27.74 -17.27 3.90
N ILE A 432 27.92 -16.04 4.42
CA ILE A 432 29.09 -15.19 4.12
C ILE A 432 30.31 -15.64 4.94
N HIS A 433 30.16 -15.76 6.26
CA HIS A 433 31.24 -16.10 7.20
C HIS A 433 31.83 -17.48 6.92
N ASP A 434 30.98 -18.49 6.75
CA ASP A 434 31.37 -19.88 6.51
C ASP A 434 31.63 -20.16 5.01
N ASN A 435 31.60 -19.12 4.16
CA ASN A 435 31.88 -19.16 2.72
C ASN A 435 31.15 -20.30 1.97
N ILE A 436 29.92 -20.60 2.38
CA ILE A 436 29.20 -21.84 2.03
C ILE A 436 29.09 -22.05 0.51
N PHE A 437 28.86 -20.98 -0.25
CA PHE A 437 28.76 -21.08 -1.71
C PHE A 437 30.09 -21.35 -2.42
N ASP A 438 31.23 -20.89 -1.90
CA ASP A 438 32.53 -21.20 -2.49
C ASP A 438 32.88 -22.69 -2.29
N HIS A 439 32.47 -23.31 -1.18
CA HIS A 439 32.56 -24.76 -0.98
C HIS A 439 31.65 -25.57 -1.91
N LEU A 440 30.53 -25.01 -2.35
CA LEU A 440 29.63 -25.64 -3.33
C LEU A 440 30.04 -25.35 -4.79
N ARG A 441 30.95 -24.38 -5.02
CA ARG A 441 31.20 -23.74 -6.30
C ARG A 441 31.44 -24.71 -7.46
N GLU A 442 32.30 -25.69 -7.28
CA GLU A 442 32.72 -26.63 -8.33
C GLU A 442 31.57 -27.53 -8.79
N LYS A 443 30.76 -28.02 -7.83
CA LYS A 443 29.55 -28.79 -8.10
C LYS A 443 28.56 -27.98 -8.95
N LEU A 444 28.35 -26.71 -8.58
CA LEU A 444 27.48 -25.79 -9.31
C LEU A 444 27.95 -25.53 -10.75
N VAL A 445 29.26 -25.44 -11.02
CA VAL A 445 29.78 -25.41 -12.40
C VAL A 445 29.40 -26.70 -13.11
N LYS A 446 29.79 -27.84 -12.53
CA LYS A 446 29.72 -29.17 -13.16
C LYS A 446 28.30 -29.61 -13.52
N GLU A 447 27.33 -29.22 -12.71
CA GLU A 447 25.90 -29.54 -12.90
C GLU A 447 25.15 -28.45 -13.68
N ASN A 448 25.81 -27.34 -14.04
CA ASN A 448 25.25 -26.16 -14.70
C ASN A 448 23.98 -25.60 -14.02
N VAL A 449 24.07 -25.40 -12.71
CA VAL A 449 22.96 -24.90 -11.86
C VAL A 449 23.38 -23.67 -11.05
N CYS A 450 22.44 -22.78 -10.75
CA CYS A 450 22.61 -21.74 -9.75
C CYS A 450 21.81 -22.07 -8.48
N ILE A 451 22.26 -21.58 -7.33
CA ILE A 451 21.67 -21.87 -6.01
C ILE A 451 21.37 -20.58 -5.26
N THR A 452 20.31 -20.58 -4.45
CA THR A 452 19.91 -19.43 -3.61
C THR A 452 20.15 -19.71 -2.12
N PRO A 453 20.09 -18.71 -1.22
CA PRO A 453 20.21 -18.91 0.23
C PRO A 453 19.14 -19.86 0.81
N LYS A 454 18.02 -20.05 0.10
CA LYS A 454 16.98 -21.02 0.47
C LYS A 454 17.41 -22.48 0.25
N GLY A 455 18.58 -22.72 -0.34
CA GLY A 455 19.09 -24.05 -0.72
C GLY A 455 18.44 -24.60 -1.99
N THR A 456 17.59 -23.82 -2.66
CA THR A 456 16.92 -24.16 -3.92
C THR A 456 17.87 -24.08 -5.10
N ILE A 457 17.74 -25.03 -6.01
CA ILE A 457 18.60 -25.19 -7.18
C ILE A 457 17.76 -24.89 -8.43
N PHE A 458 18.26 -23.99 -9.28
CA PHE A 458 17.66 -23.64 -10.56
C PHE A 458 18.62 -23.98 -11.72
N SER A 459 18.08 -24.55 -12.78
CA SER A 459 18.82 -24.90 -14.00
C SER A 459 19.33 -23.65 -14.73
N ARG A 460 20.47 -23.77 -15.41
CA ARG A 460 20.99 -22.74 -16.32
C ARG A 460 20.91 -23.12 -17.80
N GLU A 461 20.35 -24.30 -18.12
CA GLU A 461 20.21 -24.80 -19.51
C GLU A 461 19.27 -23.92 -20.37
N LYS A 462 18.30 -23.25 -19.75
CA LYS A 462 17.36 -22.32 -20.39
C LYS A 462 16.98 -21.16 -19.47
N GLN A 463 16.50 -20.07 -20.05
CA GLN A 463 15.85 -19.00 -19.29
C GLN A 463 14.48 -19.50 -18.79
N GLY A 464 14.24 -19.41 -17.49
CA GLY A 464 12.96 -19.71 -16.87
C GLY A 464 11.91 -18.63 -17.19
N VAL A 465 10.64 -19.03 -17.27
CA VAL A 465 9.58 -18.14 -17.76
C VAL A 465 9.38 -16.87 -16.92
N PHE A 466 9.61 -16.91 -15.60
CA PHE A 466 9.55 -15.68 -14.78
C PHE A 466 10.70 -14.73 -15.08
N ALA A 467 11.92 -15.25 -15.28
CA ALA A 467 13.08 -14.43 -15.67
C ALA A 467 12.89 -13.80 -17.05
N GLU A 468 12.26 -14.53 -17.99
CA GLU A 468 11.83 -14.00 -19.29
C GLU A 468 10.77 -12.89 -19.16
N ILE A 469 9.72 -13.09 -18.35
CA ILE A 469 8.67 -12.07 -18.14
C ILE A 469 9.24 -10.80 -17.47
N MET A 470 10.17 -10.94 -16.52
CA MET A 470 10.87 -9.79 -15.94
C MET A 470 11.72 -9.06 -16.99
N GLU A 471 12.39 -9.78 -17.89
CA GLU A 471 13.23 -9.18 -18.92
C GLU A 471 12.44 -8.56 -20.09
N GLU A 472 11.43 -9.25 -20.64
CA GLU A 472 10.49 -8.68 -21.63
C GLU A 472 9.86 -7.40 -21.05
N GLY A 473 9.39 -7.46 -19.80
CA GLY A 473 8.77 -6.33 -19.11
C GLY A 473 9.74 -5.17 -18.85
N PHE A 474 10.98 -5.43 -18.42
CA PHE A 474 11.97 -4.38 -18.18
C PHE A 474 12.39 -3.69 -19.49
N ASN A 475 12.63 -4.46 -20.56
CA ASN A 475 13.00 -3.93 -21.86
C ASN A 475 11.84 -3.13 -22.51
N LEU A 476 10.61 -3.62 -22.38
CA LEU A 476 9.40 -2.90 -22.79
C LEU A 476 9.22 -1.60 -22.00
N ARG A 477 9.40 -1.64 -20.67
CA ARG A 477 9.33 -0.44 -19.82
C ARG A 477 10.39 0.59 -20.22
N LYS A 478 11.60 0.15 -20.56
CA LYS A 478 12.69 1.04 -21.00
C LYS A 478 12.33 1.75 -22.31
N SER A 479 11.94 1.02 -23.35
CA SER A 479 11.58 1.63 -24.64
C SER A 479 10.37 2.57 -24.53
N GLN A 480 9.40 2.26 -23.66
CA GLN A 480 8.30 3.16 -23.34
C GLN A 480 8.76 4.43 -22.59
N LYS A 481 9.71 4.33 -21.64
CA LYS A 481 10.31 5.50 -20.98
C LYS A 481 11.08 6.38 -21.98
N ASP A 482 11.79 5.76 -22.92
CA ASP A 482 12.58 6.47 -23.94
C ASP A 482 11.67 7.21 -24.94
N GLU A 483 10.59 6.57 -25.42
CA GLU A 483 9.55 7.24 -26.22
C GLU A 483 8.83 8.37 -25.45
N MET A 484 8.48 8.16 -24.17
CA MET A 484 7.94 9.23 -23.31
C MET A 484 8.88 10.45 -23.26
N LEU A 485 10.19 10.23 -23.06
CA LEU A 485 11.18 11.32 -22.99
C LEU A 485 11.37 12.03 -24.33
N LYS A 486 11.32 11.28 -25.44
CA LYS A 486 11.31 11.81 -26.81
C LYS A 486 10.09 12.72 -27.05
N TYR A 487 8.87 12.28 -26.73
CA TYR A 487 7.67 13.12 -26.91
C TYR A 487 7.63 14.32 -25.97
N LYS A 488 8.17 14.22 -24.74
CA LYS A 488 8.38 15.40 -23.88
C LYS A 488 9.31 16.43 -24.53
N LYS A 489 10.42 16.02 -25.15
CA LYS A 489 11.32 16.94 -25.88
C LYS A 489 10.65 17.57 -27.12
N LEU A 490 9.89 16.78 -27.89
CA LEU A 490 9.14 17.27 -29.05
C LEU A 490 8.04 18.27 -28.66
N LYS A 491 7.36 18.05 -27.53
CA LYS A 491 6.36 18.97 -26.98
C LYS A 491 6.92 20.37 -26.68
N GLU A 492 8.12 20.47 -26.09
CA GLU A 492 8.68 21.78 -25.75
C GLU A 492 9.18 22.56 -26.98
N SER A 493 9.51 21.88 -28.08
CA SER A 493 9.89 22.48 -29.36
C SER A 493 8.71 22.74 -30.31
N ALA A 494 7.49 22.33 -29.96
CA ALA A 494 6.31 22.41 -30.80
C ALA A 494 5.34 23.55 -30.42
N GLN A 495 4.53 23.96 -31.39
CA GLN A 495 3.42 24.91 -31.24
C GLN A 495 2.14 24.32 -31.87
N GLY A 496 0.98 24.85 -31.49
CA GLY A 496 -0.32 24.42 -32.02
C GLY A 496 -0.59 22.92 -31.80
N SER A 497 -1.31 22.31 -32.75
CA SER A 497 -1.80 20.93 -32.64
C SER A 497 -0.71 19.85 -32.53
N ASP A 498 0.51 20.11 -33.02
CA ASP A 498 1.63 19.19 -32.79
C ASP A 498 2.07 19.17 -31.31
N LYS A 499 1.96 20.30 -30.58
CA LYS A 499 2.25 20.34 -29.14
C LYS A 499 1.29 19.45 -28.35
N ASP A 500 0.00 19.50 -28.68
CA ASP A 500 -1.05 18.69 -28.02
C ASP A 500 -0.89 17.20 -28.35
N LYS A 501 -0.57 16.88 -29.62
CA LYS A 501 -0.25 15.53 -30.08
C LYS A 501 0.97 14.93 -29.36
N TRP A 502 2.06 15.69 -29.20
CA TRP A 502 3.22 15.24 -28.44
C TRP A 502 2.96 15.17 -26.93
N ALA A 503 2.09 16.03 -26.39
CA ALA A 503 1.62 15.92 -25.01
C ALA A 503 0.82 14.63 -24.76
N ALA A 504 -0.14 14.31 -25.65
CA ALA A 504 -0.93 13.09 -25.57
C ALA A 504 -0.05 11.83 -25.63
N LEU A 505 0.88 11.76 -26.60
CA LEU A 505 1.82 10.65 -26.74
C LEU A 505 2.78 10.54 -25.54
N ALA A 506 3.26 11.66 -24.99
CA ALA A 506 4.08 11.65 -23.77
C ALA A 506 3.32 11.06 -22.57
N THR A 507 2.03 11.38 -22.42
CA THR A 507 1.17 10.82 -21.38
C THR A 507 0.88 9.33 -21.61
N GLU A 508 0.56 8.93 -22.84
CA GLU A 508 0.30 7.52 -23.23
C GLU A 508 1.49 6.62 -22.89
N TYR A 509 2.71 7.00 -23.30
CA TYR A 509 3.93 6.25 -23.00
C TYR A 509 4.34 6.34 -21.52
N GLY A 510 4.04 7.45 -20.84
CA GLY A 510 4.21 7.59 -19.39
C GLY A 510 3.34 6.60 -18.59
N ASN A 511 2.08 6.43 -18.99
CA ASN A 511 1.15 5.47 -18.40
C ASN A 511 1.55 4.03 -18.69
N ARG A 512 1.95 3.71 -19.93
CA ARG A 512 2.45 2.37 -20.29
C ARG A 512 3.65 1.96 -19.43
N GLN A 513 4.69 2.79 -19.29
CA GLN A 513 5.85 2.43 -18.46
C GLN A 513 5.51 2.33 -16.96
N LEU A 514 4.46 3.01 -16.51
CA LEU A 514 3.97 2.94 -15.12
C LEU A 514 3.18 1.65 -14.88
N ALA A 515 2.28 1.27 -15.79
CA ALA A 515 1.58 -0.01 -15.75
C ALA A 515 2.56 -1.18 -15.71
N THR A 516 3.59 -1.16 -16.56
CA THR A 516 4.65 -2.19 -16.55
C THR A 516 5.46 -2.16 -15.25
N LYS A 517 5.79 -0.99 -14.67
CA LYS A 517 6.44 -0.90 -13.34
C LYS A 517 5.58 -1.54 -12.24
N ILE A 518 4.28 -1.22 -12.21
CA ILE A 518 3.33 -1.69 -11.21
C ILE A 518 3.20 -3.22 -11.29
N PHE A 519 3.04 -3.78 -12.49
CA PHE A 519 2.97 -5.23 -12.68
C PHE A 519 4.24 -5.94 -12.21
N LEU A 520 5.43 -5.50 -12.66
CA LEU A 520 6.70 -6.14 -12.32
C LEU A 520 6.95 -6.14 -10.80
N ASN A 521 6.69 -5.01 -10.13
CA ASN A 521 6.85 -4.92 -8.67
C ASN A 521 5.79 -5.77 -7.93
N ALA A 522 4.59 -5.91 -8.47
CA ALA A 522 3.52 -6.71 -7.87
C ALA A 522 3.65 -8.23 -8.14
N PHE A 523 4.39 -8.63 -9.17
CA PHE A 523 4.50 -10.03 -9.64
C PHE A 523 4.87 -11.01 -8.53
N TYR A 524 5.89 -10.69 -7.73
CA TYR A 524 6.28 -11.47 -6.54
C TYR A 524 5.10 -11.68 -5.56
N GLY A 525 4.31 -10.62 -5.29
CA GLY A 525 3.13 -10.71 -4.42
C GLY A 525 1.98 -11.52 -5.03
N GLY A 526 1.96 -11.69 -6.36
CA GLY A 526 1.08 -12.62 -7.07
C GLY A 526 1.56 -14.08 -6.97
N LEU A 527 2.87 -14.32 -7.00
CA LEU A 527 3.47 -15.65 -6.81
C LEU A 527 3.37 -16.13 -5.35
N ALA A 528 3.53 -15.23 -4.38
CA ALA A 528 3.47 -15.51 -2.94
C ALA A 528 2.04 -15.61 -2.37
N ASN A 529 1.02 -15.79 -3.21
CA ASN A 529 -0.38 -15.87 -2.82
C ASN A 529 -0.97 -17.29 -3.02
N PRO A 530 -1.55 -17.96 -1.99
CA PRO A 530 -2.10 -19.32 -2.12
C PRO A 530 -3.20 -19.52 -3.17
N TYR A 531 -3.85 -18.44 -3.63
CA TYR A 531 -4.82 -18.49 -4.72
C TYR A 531 -4.18 -18.47 -6.13
N SER A 532 -2.84 -18.42 -6.20
CA SER A 532 -2.08 -18.49 -7.45
C SER A 532 -1.77 -19.93 -7.82
N ARG A 533 -1.97 -20.29 -9.09
CA ARG A 533 -1.51 -21.56 -9.69
C ARG A 533 -0.01 -21.79 -9.49
N TRP A 534 0.74 -20.69 -9.34
CA TRP A 534 2.20 -20.63 -9.29
C TRP A 534 2.75 -20.58 -7.87
N PHE A 535 1.91 -20.82 -6.87
CA PHE A 535 2.27 -20.71 -5.46
C PHE A 535 3.23 -21.82 -5.01
N ASN A 536 4.46 -21.42 -4.67
CA ASN A 536 5.48 -22.31 -4.13
C ASN A 536 6.33 -21.54 -3.11
N TYR A 537 6.40 -22.04 -1.87
CA TYR A 537 7.12 -21.38 -0.78
C TYR A 537 8.64 -21.31 -0.99
N ASP A 538 9.27 -22.37 -1.47
CA ASP A 538 10.72 -22.39 -1.66
C ASP A 538 11.12 -21.42 -2.80
N ILE A 539 10.29 -21.29 -3.86
CA ILE A 539 10.44 -20.27 -4.91
C ILE A 539 10.21 -18.85 -4.38
N ALA A 540 9.19 -18.61 -3.55
CA ALA A 540 8.92 -17.29 -2.98
C ALA A 540 10.00 -16.85 -1.97
N GLU A 541 10.42 -17.75 -1.07
CA GLU A 541 11.48 -17.50 -0.09
C GLU A 541 12.86 -17.38 -0.76
N SER A 542 13.08 -18.01 -1.92
CA SER A 542 14.29 -17.79 -2.73
C SER A 542 14.49 -16.32 -3.08
N ILE A 543 13.41 -15.59 -3.39
CA ILE A 543 13.47 -14.17 -3.75
C ILE A 543 13.84 -13.33 -2.52
N THR A 544 13.13 -13.49 -1.41
CA THR A 544 13.35 -12.64 -0.22
C THR A 544 14.66 -12.96 0.49
N MET A 545 15.04 -14.23 0.62
CA MET A 545 16.32 -14.62 1.22
C MET A 545 17.52 -14.23 0.34
N SER A 546 17.39 -14.26 -1.00
CA SER A 546 18.44 -13.70 -1.87
C SER A 546 18.57 -12.18 -1.73
N GLY A 547 17.46 -11.47 -1.47
CA GLY A 547 17.46 -10.06 -1.12
C GLY A 547 18.24 -9.78 0.16
N GLN A 548 17.96 -10.54 1.23
CA GLN A 548 18.73 -10.44 2.49
C GLN A 548 20.22 -10.65 2.28
N LEU A 549 20.61 -11.68 1.51
CA LEU A 549 22.02 -11.96 1.25
C LEU A 549 22.70 -10.88 0.42
N VAL A 550 22.11 -10.46 -0.71
CA VAL A 550 22.69 -9.42 -1.57
C VAL A 550 22.99 -8.16 -0.76
N THR A 551 22.05 -7.72 0.08
CA THR A 551 22.26 -6.56 0.95
C THR A 551 23.44 -6.75 1.90
N LYS A 552 23.50 -7.85 2.68
CA LYS A 552 24.63 -8.11 3.59
C LYS A 552 25.98 -8.24 2.88
N TYR A 553 26.00 -8.88 1.71
CA TYR A 553 27.23 -9.09 0.95
C TYR A 553 27.82 -7.76 0.49
N ILE A 554 26.96 -6.85 0.04
CA ILE A 554 27.33 -5.48 -0.31
C ILE A 554 27.74 -4.68 0.94
N GLU A 555 26.99 -4.79 2.03
CA GLU A 555 27.25 -4.10 3.30
C GLU A 555 28.65 -4.40 3.87
N ASN A 556 29.01 -5.68 3.94
CA ASN A 556 30.30 -6.13 4.48
C ASN A 556 31.48 -5.67 3.60
N GLU A 557 31.34 -5.69 2.28
CA GLU A 557 32.37 -5.24 1.34
C GLU A 557 32.52 -3.71 1.35
N MET A 558 31.41 -2.97 1.49
CA MET A 558 31.44 -1.52 1.66
C MET A 558 32.10 -1.11 2.97
N ASN A 559 31.74 -1.73 4.10
CA ASN A 559 32.43 -1.48 5.37
C ASN A 559 33.93 -1.84 5.27
N THR A 560 34.27 -2.95 4.61
CA THR A 560 35.68 -3.33 4.34
C THR A 560 36.41 -2.27 3.51
N TYR A 561 35.78 -1.75 2.46
CA TYR A 561 36.36 -0.70 1.61
C TYR A 561 36.56 0.62 2.38
N PHE A 562 35.54 1.09 3.11
CA PHE A 562 35.63 2.32 3.88
C PHE A 562 36.68 2.25 5.00
N ASN A 563 36.76 1.14 5.77
CA ASN A 563 37.81 0.96 6.77
C ASN A 563 39.21 1.00 6.13
N LYS A 564 39.40 0.31 4.99
CA LYS A 564 40.67 0.27 4.26
C LYS A 564 41.14 1.66 3.80
N ILE A 565 40.27 2.46 3.18
CA ILE A 565 40.67 3.79 2.67
C ILE A 565 40.80 4.83 3.79
N LEU A 566 39.95 4.77 4.83
CA LEU A 566 39.98 5.71 5.96
C LEU A 566 41.03 5.33 7.01
N LYS A 567 41.70 4.17 6.86
CA LYS A 567 42.69 3.60 7.79
C LYS A 567 42.10 3.38 9.19
N THR A 568 40.84 2.98 9.24
CA THR A 568 40.11 2.59 10.44
C THR A 568 40.00 1.07 10.51
N LYS A 569 39.55 0.55 11.66
CA LYS A 569 39.34 -0.88 11.89
C LYS A 569 38.03 -1.08 12.64
N ASP A 570 37.24 -2.05 12.21
CA ASP A 570 35.94 -2.45 12.78
C ASP A 570 34.92 -1.29 12.93
N ILE A 571 35.10 -0.17 12.21
CA ILE A 571 34.14 0.94 12.20
C ILE A 571 33.00 0.63 11.23
N ASP A 572 31.78 0.79 11.71
CA ASP A 572 30.58 0.62 10.91
C ASP A 572 30.15 1.94 10.27
N TYR A 573 30.30 2.03 8.95
CA TYR A 573 29.92 3.21 8.15
C TYR A 573 28.47 3.13 7.66
N ILE A 574 27.82 1.97 7.78
CA ILE A 574 26.46 1.72 7.32
C ILE A 574 25.50 2.11 8.45
N ILE A 575 24.63 3.09 8.23
CA ILE A 575 23.81 3.70 9.31
C ILE A 575 22.69 2.78 9.74
N THR A 576 21.82 2.41 8.79
CA THR A 576 20.53 1.79 9.09
C THR A 576 20.14 0.82 8.02
N SER A 577 19.09 0.09 8.31
CA SER A 577 18.43 -0.89 7.50
C SER A 577 17.02 -1.13 8.15
N ASP A 578 15.98 -1.67 7.49
CA ASP A 578 14.53 -1.46 7.85
C ASP A 578 13.45 -2.62 7.70
N THR A 579 12.79 -3.19 8.78
CA THR A 579 11.54 -4.08 8.81
C THR A 579 10.85 -4.53 10.19
N ASP A 580 10.43 -3.68 11.17
CA ASP A 580 9.37 -3.94 12.24
C ASP A 580 9.65 -4.79 13.55
N SER A 581 8.63 -4.99 14.45
CA SER A 581 8.65 -4.96 15.97
C SER A 581 7.82 -6.03 16.80
N VAL A 582 7.66 -5.91 18.16
CA VAL A 582 6.94 -6.86 19.11
C VAL A 582 5.94 -6.24 20.15
N ALA A 583 5.16 -7.05 20.91
CA ALA A 583 3.96 -6.64 21.71
C ALA A 583 4.05 -6.70 23.27
N GLY A 584 2.96 -6.34 24.00
CA GLY A 584 3.04 -5.71 25.33
C GLY A 584 2.58 -6.41 26.62
N ASP A 585 1.73 -7.44 26.59
CA ASP A 585 1.46 -8.26 27.80
C ASP A 585 2.49 -9.39 27.97
N SER A 586 3.50 -9.42 27.09
CA SER A 586 4.46 -10.50 26.93
C SER A 586 5.35 -10.71 28.16
N LEU A 587 5.30 -11.91 28.75
CA LEU A 587 6.26 -12.41 29.73
C LEU A 587 7.66 -12.48 29.12
N ILE A 588 8.48 -11.47 29.41
CA ILE A 588 9.91 -11.43 29.09
C ILE A 588 10.73 -12.00 30.23
N TYR A 589 12.00 -12.31 29.96
CA TYR A 589 12.97 -12.59 31.00
C TYR A 589 13.54 -11.31 31.60
N VAL A 590 13.61 -11.25 32.92
CA VAL A 590 14.26 -10.21 33.72
C VAL A 590 15.03 -10.92 34.84
N ASN A 591 16.36 -10.98 34.74
CA ASN A 591 17.25 -11.72 35.66
C ASN A 591 16.75 -13.14 35.95
N ASP A 592 16.58 -13.92 34.88
CA ASP A 592 16.02 -15.29 34.86
C ASP A 592 14.56 -15.47 35.34
N LYS A 593 13.91 -14.43 35.90
CA LYS A 593 12.48 -14.44 36.24
C LYS A 593 11.64 -14.07 35.02
N LYS A 594 10.43 -14.63 34.89
CA LYS A 594 9.44 -14.14 33.92
C LYS A 594 8.63 -13.01 34.55
N ILE A 595 8.57 -11.84 33.90
CA ILE A 595 7.72 -10.70 34.26
C ILE A 595 7.09 -10.20 32.95
N LYS A 596 5.83 -9.75 32.96
CA LYS A 596 5.26 -9.14 31.75
C LYS A 596 6.03 -7.86 31.42
N ILE A 597 6.26 -7.60 30.14
CA ILE A 597 6.96 -6.41 29.67
C ILE A 597 6.23 -5.14 30.09
N GLU A 598 4.89 -5.10 30.10
CA GLU A 598 4.13 -4.01 30.73
C GLU A 598 4.31 -3.91 32.26
N ASP A 599 4.13 -5.00 33.02
CA ASP A 599 4.26 -4.97 34.48
C ASP A 599 5.68 -4.58 34.92
N TYR A 600 6.69 -5.10 34.22
CA TYR A 600 8.09 -4.76 34.42
C TYR A 600 8.37 -3.29 34.10
N TYR A 601 7.93 -2.81 32.94
CA TYR A 601 8.02 -1.41 32.54
C TYR A 601 7.36 -0.45 33.54
N ASN A 602 6.25 -0.87 34.14
CA ASN A 602 5.56 -0.12 35.18
C ASN A 602 6.30 -0.19 36.54
N SER A 603 7.06 -1.26 36.81
CA SER A 603 7.86 -1.45 38.03
C SER A 603 9.24 -0.78 38.01
N LEU A 604 9.82 -0.55 36.83
CA LEU A 604 11.00 0.28 36.66
C LEU A 604 10.76 1.66 37.26
N GLU A 605 11.79 2.26 37.85
CA GLU A 605 11.76 3.66 38.25
C GLU A 605 11.33 4.57 37.09
N ASN A 606 10.83 5.76 37.40
CA ASN A 606 10.32 6.70 36.38
C ASN A 606 11.45 7.48 35.67
N ASN A 607 12.55 6.78 35.39
CA ASN A 607 13.73 7.26 34.67
C ASN A 607 13.47 7.06 33.16
N PHE A 608 12.65 7.94 32.60
CA PHE A 608 12.26 7.91 31.19
C PHE A 608 13.35 8.52 30.29
N ILE A 609 13.87 7.74 29.34
CA ILE A 609 14.66 8.25 28.20
C ILE A 609 13.75 9.05 27.26
N LEU A 610 12.48 8.67 27.15
CA LEU A 610 11.45 9.37 26.37
C LEU A 610 10.08 9.23 27.05
N ASN A 611 9.36 10.33 27.22
CA ASN A 611 8.01 10.33 27.80
C ASN A 611 7.01 11.05 26.87
N ASP A 612 6.81 10.50 25.67
CA ASP A 612 5.87 11.03 24.69
C ASP A 612 4.43 10.57 24.98
N THR A 613 3.81 11.28 25.93
CA THR A 613 2.38 11.19 26.26
C THR A 613 1.43 11.61 25.12
N PHE A 614 1.89 11.88 23.90
CA PHE A 614 1.00 12.10 22.76
C PHE A 614 0.86 10.90 21.85
N ASN A 615 1.96 10.48 21.23
CA ASN A 615 1.95 9.27 20.40
C ASN A 615 1.78 8.02 21.28
N GLU A 616 1.81 8.22 22.60
CA GLU A 616 1.75 7.23 23.66
C GLU A 616 2.97 6.29 23.55
N ASN A 617 4.12 6.94 23.36
CA ASN A 617 5.45 6.37 23.14
C ASN A 617 6.35 6.70 24.34
N TYR A 618 6.75 5.69 25.09
CA TYR A 618 7.42 5.83 26.36
C TYR A 618 8.61 4.88 26.42
N VAL A 619 9.81 5.43 26.58
CA VAL A 619 11.06 4.67 26.72
C VAL A 619 11.58 4.86 28.14
N LYS A 620 11.81 3.77 28.86
CA LYS A 620 12.46 3.77 30.17
C LYS A 620 13.83 3.09 30.07
N GLU A 621 14.81 3.64 30.76
CA GLU A 621 16.11 3.02 30.93
C GLU A 621 16.03 1.83 31.91
N VAL A 622 16.92 0.85 31.76
CA VAL A 622 16.96 -0.33 32.62
C VAL A 622 18.32 -0.44 33.34
N SER A 623 18.27 -0.21 34.64
CA SER A 623 19.45 -0.15 35.51
C SER A 623 19.85 -1.52 36.05
N GLY A 624 20.62 -2.28 35.26
CA GLY A 624 21.34 -3.47 35.71
C GLY A 624 20.63 -4.82 35.51
N ASP A 625 19.41 -4.83 34.98
CA ASP A 625 18.68 -6.05 34.68
C ASP A 625 19.01 -6.63 33.30
N THR A 626 18.85 -7.95 33.18
CA THR A 626 19.20 -8.74 32.00
C THR A 626 18.00 -9.51 31.43
N THR A 627 17.94 -9.65 30.11
CA THR A 627 16.98 -10.53 29.43
C THR A 627 17.69 -11.60 28.61
N LYS A 628 16.94 -12.60 28.16
CA LYS A 628 17.46 -13.66 27.30
C LYS A 628 17.47 -13.19 25.85
N CYS A 629 18.61 -13.32 25.21
CA CYS A 629 18.80 -13.15 23.77
C CYS A 629 19.53 -14.37 23.19
N TYR A 630 19.63 -14.42 21.87
CA TYR A 630 20.43 -15.41 21.16
C TYR A 630 21.63 -14.74 20.48
N ILE A 631 22.82 -14.95 21.05
CA ILE A 631 24.11 -14.66 20.43
C ILE A 631 24.92 -15.96 20.57
N GLU A 632 24.99 -16.78 19.52
CA GLU A 632 25.69 -18.09 19.56
C GLU A 632 25.16 -19.05 20.66
N GLY A 633 23.89 -18.91 21.03
CA GLY A 633 23.29 -19.61 22.17
C GLY A 633 22.42 -18.66 23.01
N ILE A 634 21.60 -19.22 23.91
CA ILE A 634 20.80 -18.40 24.84
C ILE A 634 21.74 -17.82 25.89
N LYS A 635 21.94 -16.50 25.83
CA LYS A 635 22.74 -15.73 26.79
C LYS A 635 21.82 -14.73 27.49
N ASN A 636 22.06 -14.48 28.78
CA ASN A 636 21.48 -13.32 29.46
C ASN A 636 22.36 -12.11 29.09
N LYS A 637 21.76 -11.06 28.54
CA LYS A 637 22.41 -9.79 28.21
C LYS A 637 21.64 -8.63 28.82
N LYS A 638 22.32 -7.51 29.09
CA LYS A 638 21.71 -6.32 29.69
C LYS A 638 20.57 -5.81 28.81
N ILE A 639 19.43 -5.53 29.42
CA ILE A 639 18.41 -4.69 28.79
C ILE A 639 18.94 -3.26 28.92
N ASN A 640 19.07 -2.52 27.82
CA ASN A 640 19.43 -1.10 27.91
C ASN A 640 18.19 -0.23 28.12
N TYR A 641 17.13 -0.49 27.36
CA TYR A 641 15.85 0.17 27.52
C TYR A 641 14.68 -0.67 26.99
N ILE A 642 13.47 -0.25 27.37
CA ILE A 642 12.22 -0.79 26.83
C ILE A 642 11.37 0.37 26.28
N MET A 643 10.88 0.23 25.06
CA MET A 643 10.04 1.21 24.34
C MET A 643 8.59 0.73 24.22
N LYS A 644 7.75 1.16 25.17
CA LYS A 644 6.29 1.08 25.07
C LYS A 644 5.80 2.05 24.00
N HIS A 645 5.08 1.61 22.98
CA HIS A 645 4.46 2.49 21.97
C HIS A 645 3.06 1.99 21.59
N LYS A 646 2.11 2.86 21.28
CA LYS A 646 0.72 2.43 20.98
C LYS A 646 0.49 2.22 19.49
N VAL A 647 -0.20 1.13 19.15
CA VAL A 647 -0.63 0.83 17.78
C VAL A 647 -2.08 0.35 17.75
N SER A 648 -2.78 0.61 16.64
CA SER A 648 -4.07 -0.01 16.32
C SER A 648 -3.87 -1.01 15.19
N LYS A 649 -3.83 -2.30 15.54
CA LYS A 649 -3.56 -3.43 14.62
C LYS A 649 -4.41 -4.64 15.02
N LYS A 650 -4.52 -5.64 14.14
CA LYS A 650 -5.13 -6.94 14.50
C LYS A 650 -4.25 -7.64 15.55
N MET A 651 -4.84 -8.08 16.66
CA MET A 651 -4.18 -8.75 17.78
C MET A 651 -4.65 -10.20 17.96
N TYR A 652 -3.74 -11.06 18.38
CA TYR A 652 -3.95 -12.50 18.53
C TYR A 652 -3.31 -12.98 19.83
N ARG A 653 -4.07 -13.73 20.63
CA ARG A 653 -3.65 -14.32 21.90
C ARG A 653 -3.16 -15.74 21.69
N ILE A 654 -1.91 -15.99 22.04
CA ILE A 654 -1.25 -17.29 21.93
C ILE A 654 -1.09 -17.84 23.35
N LYS A 655 -1.94 -18.79 23.72
CA LYS A 655 -1.94 -19.44 25.04
C LYS A 655 -1.07 -20.67 25.01
N CYS A 656 -0.24 -20.91 26.01
CA CYS A 656 0.68 -22.05 26.05
C CYS A 656 0.92 -22.46 27.50
N ASN A 657 0.61 -23.72 27.84
CA ASN A 657 0.77 -24.27 29.20
C ASN A 657 0.23 -23.34 30.31
N GLY A 658 -1.01 -22.86 30.16
CA GLY A 658 -1.68 -21.97 31.12
C GLY A 658 -1.22 -20.50 31.13
N ASN A 659 -0.18 -20.14 30.39
CA ASN A 659 0.28 -18.76 30.19
C ASN A 659 -0.19 -18.26 28.81
N PHE A 660 -0.06 -16.96 28.50
CA PHE A 660 -0.34 -16.45 27.14
C PHE A 660 0.47 -15.22 26.76
N VAL A 661 0.39 -14.84 25.47
CA VAL A 661 0.90 -13.60 24.90
C VAL A 661 -0.01 -13.04 23.80
N ASP A 662 -0.27 -11.74 23.82
CA ASP A 662 -1.05 -11.04 22.82
C ASP A 662 -0.12 -10.28 21.85
N VAL A 663 -0.22 -10.59 20.56
CA VAL A 663 0.74 -10.16 19.54
C VAL A 663 0.05 -9.71 18.24
N THR A 664 0.63 -8.72 17.56
CA THR A 664 0.05 -8.13 16.34
C THR A 664 0.13 -9.09 15.14
N GLU A 665 -0.73 -8.91 14.13
CA GLU A 665 -0.75 -9.77 12.93
C GLU A 665 0.55 -9.75 12.09
N ASP A 666 1.38 -8.74 12.32
CA ASP A 666 2.65 -8.47 11.70
C ASP A 666 3.86 -8.70 12.64
N HIS A 667 3.65 -9.03 13.92
CA HIS A 667 4.67 -9.66 14.75
C HIS A 667 4.88 -11.14 14.34
N SER A 668 6.06 -11.73 14.57
CA SER A 668 6.40 -13.09 14.09
C SER A 668 6.76 -14.02 15.25
N VAL A 669 6.16 -15.20 15.30
CA VAL A 669 6.21 -16.09 16.47
C VAL A 669 6.87 -17.42 16.14
N ILE A 670 8.00 -17.72 16.77
CA ILE A 670 8.81 -18.92 16.55
C ILE A 670 8.16 -20.16 17.17
N VAL A 671 7.84 -21.12 16.29
CA VAL A 671 7.27 -22.43 16.59
C VAL A 671 8.10 -23.55 15.95
N LYS A 672 8.17 -24.71 16.61
CA LYS A 672 8.59 -25.98 16.01
C LYS A 672 7.36 -26.70 15.47
N ASN A 673 7.41 -27.34 14.32
CA ASN A 673 6.29 -28.18 13.87
C ASN A 673 6.31 -29.55 14.62
N LYS A 674 5.15 -30.01 15.13
CA LYS A 674 5.04 -31.27 15.92
C LYS A 674 5.50 -32.49 15.14
N LYS A 675 5.07 -32.58 13.87
CA LYS A 675 5.33 -33.70 12.95
C LYS A 675 6.76 -33.65 12.41
N THR A 676 7.19 -32.50 11.89
CA THR A 676 8.50 -32.38 11.21
C THR A 676 9.65 -31.96 12.13
N LYS A 677 9.37 -31.69 13.41
CA LYS A 677 10.33 -31.28 14.46
C LYS A 677 11.17 -30.03 14.09
N LYS A 678 10.69 -29.19 13.17
CA LYS A 678 11.42 -28.09 12.53
C LYS A 678 10.98 -26.70 13.00
N ILE A 679 11.93 -25.81 13.30
CA ILE A 679 11.73 -24.46 13.88
C ILE A 679 11.52 -23.40 12.78
N SER A 680 10.55 -22.49 12.96
CA SER A 680 10.20 -21.41 12.01
C SER A 680 9.43 -20.27 12.69
N SER A 681 9.55 -19.02 12.22
CA SER A 681 8.68 -17.92 12.67
C SER A 681 7.40 -17.83 11.84
N ILE A 682 6.25 -17.70 12.51
CA ILE A 682 4.91 -17.72 11.92
C ILE A 682 4.09 -16.58 12.52
N LYS A 683 3.35 -15.81 11.70
CA LYS A 683 2.44 -14.76 12.19
C LYS A 683 1.37 -15.38 13.09
N PRO A 684 0.98 -14.76 14.22
CA PRO A 684 0.03 -15.32 15.18
C PRO A 684 -1.21 -15.98 14.56
N LYS A 685 -1.82 -15.32 13.57
CA LYS A 685 -3.01 -15.78 12.83
C LYS A 685 -2.87 -17.11 12.08
N ASN A 686 -1.64 -17.62 11.92
CA ASN A 686 -1.29 -18.84 11.21
C ASN A 686 -0.77 -19.95 12.15
N LEU A 687 -0.62 -19.69 13.46
CA LEU A 687 -0.26 -20.75 14.42
C LEU A 687 -1.39 -21.78 14.54
N ASN A 688 -1.04 -23.05 14.76
CA ASN A 688 -2.00 -24.15 14.77
C ASN A 688 -1.62 -25.21 15.83
N PRO A 689 -2.43 -25.40 16.89
CA PRO A 689 -2.19 -26.36 17.98
C PRO A 689 -1.95 -27.81 17.57
N ASN A 690 -2.47 -28.26 16.43
CA ASN A 690 -2.38 -29.67 16.02
C ASN A 690 -1.17 -29.96 15.12
N LEU A 691 -0.55 -28.90 14.57
CA LEU A 691 0.61 -28.99 13.69
C LEU A 691 1.89 -28.41 14.32
N HIS A 692 1.76 -27.50 15.28
CA HIS A 692 2.88 -26.74 15.83
C HIS A 692 3.02 -26.90 17.35
N SER A 693 4.24 -26.70 17.81
CA SER A 693 4.74 -26.60 19.18
C SER A 693 5.36 -25.21 19.33
N ILE A 694 5.18 -24.48 20.42
CA ILE A 694 5.93 -23.20 20.60
C ILE A 694 7.31 -23.51 21.17
N ILE A 695 8.32 -22.73 20.79
CA ILE A 695 9.52 -22.63 21.64
C ILE A 695 9.08 -22.03 22.97
N ASN A 696 9.40 -22.71 24.05
CA ASN A 696 8.98 -22.40 25.41
C ASN A 696 10.01 -22.94 26.40
N ILE A 697 10.55 -22.07 27.24
CA ILE A 697 11.50 -22.45 28.30
C ILE A 697 10.69 -23.07 29.45
N LYS A 698 10.46 -24.38 29.33
CA LYS A 698 9.69 -25.20 30.27
C LYS A 698 10.56 -26.03 31.23
N THR A 699 11.85 -26.23 30.92
CA THR A 699 12.82 -26.93 31.79
C THR A 699 14.18 -26.20 31.82
N LYS A 700 15.12 -26.70 32.64
CA LYS A 700 16.49 -26.14 32.78
C LYS A 700 17.50 -26.67 31.74
N LYS A 701 17.09 -27.44 30.74
CA LYS A 701 18.00 -27.98 29.69
C LYS A 701 17.66 -27.41 28.32
N ILE A 702 18.69 -27.11 27.54
CA ILE A 702 18.60 -26.48 26.21
C ILE A 702 17.90 -27.39 25.18
N ASP A 703 17.97 -28.70 25.35
CA ASP A 703 17.47 -29.67 24.37
C ASP A 703 15.92 -29.83 24.39
N GLU A 704 15.27 -29.34 25.45
CA GLU A 704 13.85 -29.55 25.76
C GLU A 704 12.99 -28.28 25.58
N LEU A 705 13.54 -27.23 24.97
CA LEU A 705 13.00 -25.86 24.85
C LEU A 705 11.66 -25.72 24.09
N ILE A 706 10.90 -26.78 23.82
CA ILE A 706 9.83 -26.75 22.83
C ILE A 706 8.64 -27.62 23.24
N THR A 707 7.45 -27.02 23.31
CA THR A 707 6.25 -27.62 23.88
C THR A 707 5.09 -27.69 22.89
N ASP A 708 4.49 -28.87 22.80
CA ASP A 708 3.39 -29.17 21.88
C ASP A 708 2.04 -28.58 22.36
N ASP A 709 1.92 -28.12 23.61
CA ASP A 709 0.62 -27.78 24.21
C ASP A 709 0.33 -26.26 24.22
N PHE A 710 -0.44 -25.80 23.24
CA PHE A 710 -0.81 -24.39 23.06
C PHE A 710 -2.15 -24.21 22.31
N GLU A 711 -2.77 -23.03 22.44
CA GLU A 711 -3.94 -22.54 21.69
C GLU A 711 -3.67 -21.16 21.07
N VAL A 712 -4.42 -20.77 20.02
CA VAL A 712 -4.40 -19.39 19.51
C VAL A 712 -5.81 -18.88 19.25
N GLU A 713 -6.07 -17.66 19.72
CA GLU A 713 -7.35 -16.97 19.72
C GLU A 713 -7.19 -15.61 19.02
N TYR A 714 -8.01 -15.31 18.01
CA TYR A 714 -8.02 -14.00 17.37
C TYR A 714 -8.87 -13.03 18.19
N LEU A 715 -8.27 -11.91 18.64
CA LEU A 715 -8.96 -10.96 19.53
C LEU A 715 -9.61 -9.77 18.80
N GLY A 716 -9.41 -9.60 17.50
CA GLY A 716 -9.92 -8.46 16.72
C GLY A 716 -8.86 -7.41 16.40
N ILE A 717 -9.28 -6.24 15.90
CA ILE A 717 -8.44 -5.04 15.85
C ILE A 717 -8.46 -4.40 17.24
N ILE A 718 -7.32 -4.36 17.91
CA ILE A 718 -7.18 -3.77 19.24
C ILE A 718 -6.15 -2.65 19.17
N GLU A 719 -6.51 -1.49 19.72
CA GLU A 719 -5.56 -0.42 19.98
C GLU A 719 -4.86 -0.70 21.31
N ASN A 720 -3.67 -1.31 21.21
CA ASN A 720 -2.91 -1.76 22.37
C ASN A 720 -1.48 -1.19 22.36
N TYR A 721 -0.82 -1.27 23.50
CA TYR A 721 0.61 -1.00 23.60
C TYR A 721 1.42 -2.21 23.12
N VAL A 722 2.40 -1.91 22.28
CA VAL A 722 3.43 -2.80 21.78
C VAL A 722 4.78 -2.32 22.31
N TYR A 723 5.72 -3.22 22.52
CA TYR A 723 6.87 -2.96 23.38
C TYR A 723 8.12 -3.58 22.78
N ASP A 724 9.02 -2.75 22.24
CA ASP A 724 10.33 -3.22 21.77
C ASP A 724 11.35 -3.14 22.92
N ILE A 725 12.18 -4.18 23.06
CA ILE A 725 13.34 -4.20 23.96
C ILE A 725 14.60 -3.98 23.15
N GLU A 726 15.49 -3.13 23.64
CA GLU A 726 16.89 -3.11 23.21
C GLU A 726 17.73 -3.95 24.18
N VAL A 727 18.50 -4.88 23.62
CA VAL A 727 19.41 -5.76 24.37
C VAL A 727 20.84 -5.52 23.91
N GLU A 728 21.72 -5.37 24.88
CA GLU A 728 23.16 -5.19 24.70
C GLU A 728 23.76 -6.29 23.81
N GLU A 729 24.42 -5.89 22.73
CA GLU A 729 25.01 -6.75 21.68
C GLU A 729 24.01 -7.67 20.93
N ALA A 730 22.69 -7.58 21.15
CA ALA A 730 21.70 -8.44 20.51
C ALA A 730 20.51 -7.68 19.91
N HIS A 731 20.38 -7.70 18.59
CA HIS A 731 19.16 -7.28 17.89
C HIS A 731 18.05 -8.36 17.92
N ASN A 732 17.93 -9.07 19.06
CA ASN A 732 16.94 -10.11 19.29
C ASN A 732 16.78 -10.41 20.79
N PHE A 733 15.58 -10.79 21.24
CA PHE A 733 15.28 -11.11 22.65
C PHE A 733 14.06 -12.02 22.78
N PHE A 734 14.01 -12.87 23.81
CA PHE A 734 13.00 -13.91 24.00
C PHE A 734 11.73 -13.40 24.73
N ALA A 735 10.70 -12.93 23.98
CA ALA A 735 9.40 -12.49 24.52
C ALA A 735 8.35 -13.63 24.51
N ASN A 736 7.81 -14.03 25.68
CA ASN A 736 7.19 -15.34 25.90
C ASN A 736 7.99 -16.50 25.30
N ASP A 737 9.31 -16.29 25.19
CA ASP A 737 10.30 -17.19 24.61
C ASP A 737 10.50 -17.08 23.04
N ILE A 738 10.40 -15.87 22.37
CA ILE A 738 10.17 -15.66 20.87
C ILE A 738 10.80 -14.33 20.16
N LEU A 739 10.92 -14.12 18.78
CA LEU A 739 11.92 -13.24 18.00
C LEU A 739 11.60 -12.49 16.58
N VAL A 740 12.34 -11.42 16.06
CA VAL A 740 12.20 -10.64 14.72
C VAL A 740 13.49 -9.93 14.03
N HIS A 741 13.47 -9.24 12.81
CA HIS A 741 14.66 -8.59 12.02
C HIS A 741 14.39 -7.68 10.70
N ASN A 742 15.29 -6.79 10.10
CA ASN A 742 15.00 -5.45 9.34
C ASN A 742 15.99 -4.67 8.23
N SER A 743 15.89 -4.55 6.83
CA SER A 743 16.57 -3.83 5.55
C SER A 743 18.03 -3.14 5.12
N CYS A 744 18.29 -1.82 4.65
CA CYS A 744 19.66 -1.16 4.13
C CYS A 744 19.99 0.46 4.17
N TYR A 745 21.26 1.09 4.30
CA TYR A 745 21.75 2.61 4.20
C TYR A 745 23.27 3.09 4.64
N ILE A 746 23.94 4.27 4.28
CA ILE A 746 25.38 4.77 4.69
C ILE A 746 25.63 6.23 5.32
N ASN A 747 26.65 6.40 6.20
CA ASN A 747 27.35 7.65 6.70
C ASN A 747 28.71 7.96 6.00
N ALA A 748 28.95 9.20 5.56
CA ALA A 748 30.19 9.64 4.89
C ALA A 748 31.04 10.67 5.68
N THR A 749 30.69 11.01 6.92
CA THR A 749 31.25 12.17 7.64
C THR A 749 32.78 12.13 7.79
N THR A 750 33.35 11.02 8.27
CA THR A 750 34.81 10.82 8.44
C THR A 750 35.62 10.77 7.14
N LEU A 751 34.96 10.68 5.98
CA LEU A 751 35.61 10.85 4.69
C LEU A 751 35.77 12.34 4.34
N ILE A 752 34.71 13.13 4.56
CA ILE A 752 34.73 14.58 4.28
C ILE A 752 35.70 15.30 5.21
N GLU A 753 35.70 14.99 6.51
CA GLU A 753 36.63 15.58 7.50
C GLU A 753 38.13 15.38 7.16
N LYS A 754 38.46 14.36 6.34
CA LYS A 754 39.85 14.07 5.90
C LYS A 754 40.23 14.70 4.57
N VAL A 755 39.25 15.20 3.79
CA VAL A 755 39.46 15.82 2.47
C VAL A 755 39.24 17.33 2.54
N PHE A 756 38.29 17.76 3.37
CA PHE A 756 37.91 19.13 3.66
C PHE A 756 37.96 19.35 5.18
N PRO A 757 39.16 19.43 5.80
CA PRO A 757 39.29 19.70 7.23
C PRO A 757 38.71 21.08 7.57
N ASP A 758 38.32 21.28 8.83
CA ASP A 758 37.81 22.55 9.37
C ASP A 758 36.64 23.17 8.56
N ASP A 759 35.78 22.31 7.99
CA ASP A 759 34.67 22.66 7.09
C ASP A 759 35.06 23.53 5.87
N SER A 760 36.32 23.44 5.42
CA SER A 760 36.89 24.25 4.34
C SER A 760 36.26 24.08 2.94
N GLY A 761 35.42 23.07 2.72
CA GLY A 761 34.76 22.81 1.43
C GLY A 761 33.33 23.32 1.39
N SER A 762 32.94 23.99 0.30
CA SER A 762 31.52 24.37 0.09
C SER A 762 30.62 23.15 -0.12
N GLN A 763 29.31 23.31 0.12
CA GLN A 763 28.32 22.25 -0.14
C GLN A 763 28.38 21.74 -1.60
N GLU A 764 28.68 22.61 -2.56
CA GLU A 764 28.84 22.20 -3.97
C GLU A 764 30.13 21.40 -4.19
N GLU A 765 31.27 21.79 -3.62
CA GLU A 765 32.52 21.02 -3.73
C GLU A 765 32.42 19.66 -3.05
N ILE A 766 31.79 19.60 -1.87
CA ILE A 766 31.52 18.35 -1.15
C ILE A 766 30.55 17.46 -1.94
N THR A 767 29.51 18.03 -2.57
CA THR A 767 28.59 17.26 -3.44
C THR A 767 29.31 16.75 -4.71
N ASN A 768 30.15 17.59 -5.34
CA ASN A 768 31.01 17.18 -6.46
C ASN A 768 31.96 16.04 -6.07
N PHE A 769 32.55 16.10 -4.87
CA PHE A 769 33.42 15.05 -4.36
C PHE A 769 32.63 13.76 -4.12
N LEU A 770 31.50 13.81 -3.39
CA LEU A 770 30.68 12.63 -3.08
C LEU A 770 30.08 11.97 -4.33
N GLU A 771 29.61 12.74 -5.33
CA GLU A 771 29.10 12.16 -6.60
C GLU A 771 30.20 11.44 -7.41
N ASN A 772 31.46 11.88 -7.29
CA ASN A 772 32.58 11.20 -7.96
C ASN A 772 33.12 10.03 -7.15
N PHE A 773 33.22 10.18 -5.82
CA PHE A 773 33.60 9.11 -4.92
C PHE A 773 32.57 7.97 -4.90
N ALA A 774 31.28 8.26 -5.05
CA ALA A 774 30.23 7.24 -5.17
C ALA A 774 30.48 6.28 -6.34
N LYS A 775 31.03 6.75 -7.46
CA LYS A 775 31.43 5.91 -8.61
C LYS A 775 32.60 4.97 -8.25
N GLU A 776 33.45 5.38 -7.32
CA GLU A 776 34.48 4.50 -6.74
C GLU A 776 33.88 3.48 -5.77
N VAL A 777 32.86 3.84 -4.97
CA VAL A 777 32.13 2.89 -4.11
C VAL A 777 31.39 1.85 -4.96
N GLU A 778 30.72 2.29 -6.03
CA GLU A 778 30.10 1.41 -7.03
C GLU A 778 31.14 0.42 -7.59
N SER A 779 32.21 0.91 -8.21
CA SER A 779 33.17 0.06 -8.93
C SER A 779 34.17 -0.73 -8.05
N LYS A 780 34.53 -0.24 -6.86
CA LYS A 780 35.58 -0.84 -6.00
C LYS A 780 35.05 -1.58 -4.77
N ALA A 781 33.76 -1.45 -4.44
CA ALA A 781 33.12 -2.18 -3.34
C ALA A 781 31.86 -2.93 -3.79
N ILE A 782 30.88 -2.25 -4.38
CA ILE A 782 29.57 -2.84 -4.73
C ILE A 782 29.70 -3.85 -5.88
N ASP A 783 30.32 -3.48 -6.99
CA ASP A 783 30.55 -4.36 -8.13
C ASP A 783 31.47 -5.54 -7.74
N VAL A 784 32.39 -5.33 -6.79
CA VAL A 784 33.25 -6.39 -6.22
C VAL A 784 32.43 -7.38 -5.38
N ALA A 785 31.53 -6.88 -4.52
CA ALA A 785 30.60 -7.69 -3.74
C ALA A 785 29.68 -8.53 -4.64
N LEU A 786 29.09 -7.88 -5.65
CA LEU A 786 28.25 -8.54 -6.64
C LEU A 786 29.05 -9.57 -7.44
N ALA A 787 30.24 -9.25 -7.93
CA ALA A 787 31.09 -10.20 -8.66
C ALA A 787 31.50 -11.43 -7.83
N LYS A 788 31.82 -11.24 -6.54
CA LYS A 788 32.06 -12.33 -5.58
C LYS A 788 30.83 -13.23 -5.45
N LEU A 789 29.66 -12.64 -5.16
CA LEU A 789 28.40 -13.37 -5.02
C LEU A 789 27.99 -14.11 -6.31
N TYR A 790 28.11 -13.44 -7.47
CA TYR A 790 27.84 -14.00 -8.80
C TYR A 790 28.71 -15.22 -9.08
N LYS A 791 30.00 -15.13 -8.75
CA LYS A 791 30.94 -16.24 -8.86
C LYS A 791 30.49 -17.38 -7.95
N ALA A 792 30.39 -17.16 -6.65
CA ALA A 792 30.12 -18.19 -5.64
C ALA A 792 28.81 -18.97 -5.92
N THR A 793 27.71 -18.25 -6.18
CA THR A 793 26.37 -18.83 -6.43
C THR A 793 26.18 -19.44 -7.82
N ASN A 794 27.19 -19.36 -8.70
CA ASN A 794 27.12 -19.75 -10.11
C ASN A 794 25.99 -19.08 -10.89
N ILE A 795 25.75 -17.79 -10.64
CA ILE A 795 24.51 -17.08 -11.02
C ILE A 795 24.18 -17.18 -12.52
N TYR A 796 22.90 -17.24 -12.88
CA TYR A 796 22.48 -17.42 -14.27
C TYR A 796 22.86 -16.22 -15.14
N LYS A 797 22.48 -15.01 -14.70
CA LYS A 797 22.67 -13.76 -15.45
C LYS A 797 23.07 -12.61 -14.51
N PRO A 798 24.34 -12.19 -14.47
CA PRO A 798 24.79 -11.13 -13.56
C PRO A 798 24.25 -9.76 -13.99
N ASN A 799 23.17 -9.27 -13.37
CA ASN A 799 22.54 -8.00 -13.76
C ASN A 799 21.97 -7.14 -12.61
N LEU A 800 22.19 -7.47 -11.33
CA LEU A 800 21.91 -6.52 -10.25
C LEU A 800 22.80 -5.28 -10.40
N HIS A 801 22.22 -4.13 -10.12
CA HIS A 801 22.92 -2.85 -10.06
C HIS A 801 22.44 -2.08 -8.84
N MET A 802 23.35 -1.82 -7.91
CA MET A 802 23.14 -0.84 -6.84
C MET A 802 23.81 0.47 -7.25
N LYS A 803 23.14 1.60 -7.06
CA LYS A 803 23.63 2.92 -7.48
C LYS A 803 23.35 3.99 -6.45
N LEU A 804 24.11 5.08 -6.50
CA LEU A 804 23.85 6.28 -5.72
C LEU A 804 22.40 6.76 -5.95
N GLU A 805 21.60 6.74 -4.89
CA GLU A 805 20.23 7.26 -4.87
C GLU A 805 20.25 8.74 -4.48
N ALA A 806 20.82 9.08 -3.31
CA ALA A 806 20.85 10.45 -2.82
C ALA A 806 22.14 10.81 -2.06
N ILE A 807 22.51 12.10 -2.12
CA ILE A 807 23.51 12.76 -1.26
C ILE A 807 22.81 13.82 -0.42
N GLY A 808 23.23 13.98 0.84
CA GLY A 808 22.69 15.02 1.70
C GLY A 808 23.16 14.95 3.14
N GLN A 809 22.34 15.49 4.04
CA GLN A 809 22.46 15.41 5.49
C GLN A 809 21.12 15.03 6.12
N GLY A 810 21.07 14.49 7.34
CA GLY A 810 19.81 14.00 7.89
C GLY A 810 19.82 13.64 9.37
N VAL A 811 18.64 13.35 9.90
CA VAL A 811 18.41 13.00 11.31
C VAL A 811 17.62 11.71 11.37
N TRP A 812 18.15 10.72 12.09
CA TRP A 812 17.43 9.48 12.41
C TRP A 812 17.00 9.49 13.87
N ARG A 813 15.73 9.14 14.12
CA ARG A 813 15.21 8.85 15.46
C ARG A 813 15.11 7.35 15.72
N ALA A 814 14.74 6.59 14.70
CA ALA A 814 14.62 5.12 14.73
C ALA A 814 14.56 4.57 13.30
N THR A 815 14.52 3.24 13.18
CA THR A 815 14.12 2.55 11.94
C THR A 815 12.78 3.11 11.44
N LYS A 816 12.63 3.28 10.11
CA LYS A 816 11.52 4.01 9.44
C LYS A 816 11.29 5.46 9.87
N ASN A 817 12.11 6.08 10.72
CA ASN A 817 11.78 7.38 11.33
C ASN A 817 12.94 8.38 11.19
N TYR A 818 12.95 9.11 10.06
CA TYR A 818 14.04 10.01 9.69
C TYR A 818 13.62 11.17 8.78
N ILE A 819 14.49 12.18 8.72
CA ILE A 819 14.53 13.23 7.69
C ILE A 819 15.88 13.21 6.99
N MET A 820 15.91 13.58 5.71
CA MET A 820 17.13 13.78 4.94
C MET A 820 16.95 15.01 4.04
N SER A 821 17.78 16.03 4.25
CA SER A 821 17.93 17.17 3.36
C SER A 821 18.84 16.77 2.20
N VAL A 822 18.25 16.63 1.02
CA VAL A 822 18.88 16.07 -0.18
C VAL A 822 19.49 17.19 -1.04
N TRP A 823 20.78 17.06 -1.34
CA TRP A 823 21.53 17.97 -2.20
C TRP A 823 21.58 17.47 -3.66
N SER A 824 21.56 16.16 -3.85
CA SER A 824 21.51 15.49 -5.16
C SER A 824 20.69 14.19 -5.07
N MET A 825 19.82 13.93 -6.05
CA MET A 825 18.96 12.73 -6.15
C MET A 825 19.04 12.15 -7.57
N GLU A 826 19.40 10.88 -7.73
CA GLU A 826 19.70 10.24 -9.03
C GLU A 826 20.66 11.07 -9.93
N GLY A 827 21.52 11.91 -9.33
CA GLY A 827 22.41 12.85 -10.02
C GLY A 827 21.78 14.19 -10.44
N VAL A 828 20.53 14.45 -10.05
CA VAL A 828 19.87 15.76 -10.18
C VAL A 828 20.17 16.59 -8.95
N ARG A 829 20.92 17.68 -9.10
CA ARG A 829 21.26 18.60 -8.01
C ARG A 829 20.17 19.64 -7.75
N TYR A 830 19.98 19.93 -6.46
CA TYR A 830 19.01 20.92 -5.99
C TYR A 830 19.68 22.24 -5.64
N LYS A 831 19.14 23.36 -6.14
CA LYS A 831 19.57 24.72 -5.72
C LYS A 831 19.11 25.07 -4.30
N ILE A 832 18.01 24.47 -3.86
CA ILE A 832 17.47 24.55 -2.50
C ILE A 832 17.18 23.09 -2.12
N PRO A 833 17.85 22.50 -1.13
CA PRO A 833 17.73 21.08 -0.80
C PRO A 833 16.29 20.60 -0.57
N GLU A 834 15.94 19.45 -1.15
CA GLU A 834 14.62 18.83 -0.96
C GLU A 834 14.63 17.97 0.31
N ILE A 835 13.61 18.08 1.17
CA ILE A 835 13.55 17.31 2.43
C ILE A 835 12.79 16.00 2.22
N LYS A 836 13.53 14.90 2.02
CA LYS A 836 13.01 13.52 2.05
C LYS A 836 12.64 13.18 3.50
N MET A 837 11.46 12.61 3.71
CA MET A 837 10.88 12.33 5.04
C MET A 837 10.29 10.93 5.06
N GLN A 838 10.56 10.15 6.12
CA GLN A 838 9.99 8.81 6.29
C GLN A 838 9.55 8.60 7.73
N GLY A 839 8.31 8.14 7.92
CA GLY A 839 7.70 7.78 9.20
C GLY A 839 7.64 8.85 10.31
N ILE A 840 8.10 10.08 10.05
CA ILE A 840 7.87 11.23 10.93
C ILE A 840 6.42 11.72 10.85
N GLU A 841 6.00 12.51 11.83
CA GLU A 841 4.61 12.98 11.96
C GLU A 841 4.17 13.87 10.79
N ALA A 842 5.09 14.55 10.11
CA ALA A 842 4.82 15.38 8.92
C ALA A 842 4.32 14.60 7.70
N VAL A 843 4.46 13.26 7.68
CA VAL A 843 3.96 12.37 6.62
C VAL A 843 2.89 11.38 7.12
N LYS A 844 2.49 11.45 8.40
CA LYS A 844 1.40 10.63 8.95
C LYS A 844 0.05 11.31 8.73
N SER A 845 -0.87 10.64 8.05
CA SER A 845 -2.26 11.10 7.89
C SER A 845 -3.06 11.16 9.20
N SER A 846 -2.46 10.78 10.33
CA SER A 846 -3.01 10.86 11.69
C SER A 846 -2.59 12.13 12.46
N THR A 847 -1.66 12.92 11.92
CA THR A 847 -1.26 14.23 12.45
C THR A 847 -2.11 15.31 11.75
N PRO A 848 -2.59 16.38 12.41
CA PRO A 848 -3.40 17.40 11.74
C PRO A 848 -2.59 18.13 10.66
N GLU A 849 -3.24 18.55 9.58
CA GLU A 849 -2.56 19.13 8.41
C GLU A 849 -1.70 20.35 8.75
N ILE A 850 -2.19 21.24 9.61
CA ILE A 850 -1.42 22.42 10.03
C ILE A 850 -0.14 22.00 10.77
N CYS A 851 -0.23 21.04 11.69
CA CYS A 851 0.94 20.52 12.40
C CYS A 851 1.91 19.79 11.47
N ARG A 852 1.42 19.07 10.44
CA ARG A 852 2.30 18.49 9.40
C ARG A 852 3.08 19.59 8.67
N ASN A 853 2.48 20.74 8.43
CA ASN A 853 3.13 21.86 7.74
C ASN A 853 4.10 22.58 8.68
N TYR A 854 3.71 22.90 9.92
CA TYR A 854 4.62 23.42 10.94
C TYR A 854 5.87 22.53 11.14
N ILE A 855 5.71 21.20 11.17
CA ILE A 855 6.87 20.29 11.27
C ILE A 855 7.76 20.45 10.03
N LYS A 856 7.22 20.43 8.79
CA LYS A 856 8.00 20.66 7.55
C LYS A 856 8.77 21.98 7.59
N ASP A 857 8.08 23.06 7.95
CA ASP A 857 8.63 24.40 8.00
C ASP A 857 9.70 24.55 9.09
N SER A 858 9.61 23.73 10.16
CA SER A 858 10.62 23.60 11.21
C SER A 858 11.86 22.77 10.77
N LEU A 859 11.71 21.83 9.83
CA LEU A 859 12.82 20.93 9.45
C LEU A 859 14.04 21.69 8.92
N LYS A 860 13.84 22.82 8.23
CA LYS A 860 14.94 23.64 7.69
C LYS A 860 15.89 24.13 8.79
N PHE A 861 15.35 24.54 9.95
CA PHE A 861 16.12 25.01 11.09
C PHE A 861 16.84 23.86 11.80
N ILE A 862 16.20 22.70 11.93
CA ILE A 862 16.85 21.48 12.47
C ILE A 862 18.02 21.06 11.57
N VAL A 863 17.82 21.07 10.25
CA VAL A 863 18.83 20.73 9.25
C VAL A 863 19.97 21.76 9.20
N SER A 864 19.71 23.04 9.47
CA SER A 864 20.73 24.10 9.54
C SER A 864 21.31 24.32 10.94
N GLN A 865 20.94 23.50 11.94
CA GLN A 865 21.32 23.65 13.36
C GLN A 865 20.94 25.03 13.96
N ASP A 866 19.95 25.72 13.40
CA ASP A 866 19.46 27.03 13.87
C ASP A 866 18.44 26.87 15.00
N ARG A 867 18.95 26.74 16.23
CA ARG A 867 18.12 26.72 17.44
C ARG A 867 17.26 27.98 17.60
N LYS A 868 17.75 29.16 17.20
CA LYS A 868 17.07 30.43 17.46
C LYS A 868 15.86 30.58 16.53
N GLY A 869 16.05 30.43 15.22
CA GLY A 869 14.97 30.44 14.24
C GLY A 869 13.94 29.34 14.48
N LEU A 870 14.36 28.17 14.97
CA LEU A 870 13.45 27.10 15.39
C LEU A 870 12.53 27.54 16.55
N VAL A 871 13.07 28.14 17.62
CA VAL A 871 12.28 28.62 18.77
C VAL A 871 11.36 29.78 18.37
N GLU A 872 11.85 30.75 17.59
CA GLU A 872 11.04 31.86 17.09
C GLU A 872 9.88 31.37 16.20
N HIS A 873 10.13 30.37 15.35
CA HIS A 873 9.11 29.73 14.53
C HIS A 873 8.09 28.94 15.36
N ILE A 874 8.53 28.21 16.38
CA ILE A 874 7.65 27.46 17.30
C ILE A 874 6.67 28.40 18.01
N ASN A 875 7.17 29.51 18.57
CA ASN A 875 6.33 30.50 19.27
C ASN A 875 5.29 31.12 18.33
N LYS A 876 5.66 31.36 17.07
CA LYS A 876 4.73 31.78 16.03
C LYS A 876 3.66 30.71 15.75
N CYS A 877 4.07 29.45 15.59
CA CYS A 877 3.16 28.33 15.31
C CYS A 877 2.13 28.12 16.44
N GLU A 878 2.52 28.36 17.70
CA GLU A 878 1.62 28.29 18.86
C GLU A 878 0.51 29.36 18.77
N ALA A 879 0.91 30.61 18.56
CA ALA A 879 -0.02 31.74 18.41
C ALA A 879 -0.98 31.56 17.22
N GLU A 880 -0.48 31.10 16.07
CA GLU A 880 -1.33 30.78 14.92
C GLU A 880 -2.25 29.57 15.19
N PHE A 881 -1.86 28.60 16.03
CA PHE A 881 -2.67 27.40 16.31
C PHE A 881 -3.84 27.64 17.26
N TYR A 882 -3.70 28.56 18.22
CA TYR A 882 -4.77 28.88 19.19
C TYR A 882 -5.89 29.77 18.61
N ASP A 883 -5.69 30.35 17.42
CA ASP A 883 -6.71 31.11 16.67
C ASP A 883 -7.46 30.24 15.61
N MET A 884 -7.03 29.00 15.38
CA MET A 884 -7.62 28.13 14.35
C MET A 884 -8.86 27.37 14.85
N PRO A 885 -9.88 27.17 13.99
CA PRO A 885 -11.08 26.42 14.36
C PRO A 885 -10.80 24.92 14.52
N PHE A 886 -11.59 24.26 15.37
CA PHE A 886 -11.52 22.83 15.70
C PHE A 886 -11.07 21.92 14.54
N HIS A 887 -11.68 22.02 13.36
CA HIS A 887 -11.47 21.07 12.27
C HIS A 887 -10.04 21.12 11.67
N LYS A 888 -9.29 22.22 11.88
CA LYS A 888 -7.88 22.37 11.46
C LYS A 888 -6.90 21.74 12.47
N VAL A 889 -7.20 21.87 13.75
CA VAL A 889 -6.35 21.41 14.86
C VAL A 889 -6.62 19.96 15.28
N ALA A 890 -7.82 19.46 14.99
CA ALA A 890 -8.29 18.14 15.41
C ALA A 890 -7.65 17.00 14.58
N LEU A 891 -7.37 15.92 15.29
CA LEU A 891 -6.65 14.74 14.82
C LEU A 891 -7.49 13.91 13.85
N PRO A 892 -7.02 13.68 12.61
CA PRO A 892 -7.67 12.72 11.74
C PRO A 892 -7.51 11.31 12.33
N ARG A 893 -8.63 10.61 12.49
CA ARG A 893 -8.67 9.20 12.92
C ARG A 893 -9.62 8.43 12.02
N GLY A 894 -9.21 7.24 11.58
CA GLY A 894 -10.17 6.24 11.12
C GLY A 894 -10.75 5.49 12.32
N VAL A 895 -11.95 4.94 12.19
CA VAL A 895 -12.49 3.99 13.18
C VAL A 895 -12.94 2.71 12.48
N THR A 896 -12.62 1.56 13.06
CA THR A 896 -13.03 0.26 12.55
C THR A 896 -13.57 -0.59 13.69
N GLU A 897 -14.42 -1.56 13.38
CA GLU A 897 -15.01 -2.47 14.36
C GLU A 897 -15.74 -1.78 15.54
N ILE A 898 -16.27 -0.56 15.34
CA ILE A 898 -16.91 0.27 16.39
C ILE A 898 -18.00 -0.50 17.17
N ASP A 899 -18.73 -1.36 16.44
CA ASP A 899 -19.85 -2.16 16.93
C ASP A 899 -19.41 -3.29 17.88
N LYS A 900 -18.11 -3.65 17.95
CA LYS A 900 -17.57 -4.64 18.92
C LYS A 900 -17.34 -4.07 20.31
N TRP A 901 -17.27 -2.74 20.46
CA TRP A 901 -16.84 -2.08 21.69
C TRP A 901 -18.01 -1.58 22.55
N VAL A 902 -19.23 -1.97 22.20
CA VAL A 902 -20.48 -1.60 22.88
C VAL A 902 -21.33 -2.84 23.08
N ASP A 903 -21.95 -2.98 24.25
CA ASP A 903 -22.95 -4.02 24.52
C ASP A 903 -24.36 -3.61 24.02
N GLY A 904 -25.34 -4.52 24.17
CA GLY A 904 -26.74 -4.25 23.78
C GLY A 904 -27.39 -3.11 24.59
N ASP A 905 -26.86 -2.80 25.77
CA ASP A 905 -27.36 -1.78 26.70
C ASP A 905 -26.69 -0.40 26.49
N GLY A 906 -25.68 -0.31 25.62
CA GLY A 906 -25.00 0.95 25.28
C GLY A 906 -23.87 1.35 26.24
N ASN A 907 -23.29 0.40 26.98
CA ASN A 907 -22.08 0.57 27.78
C ASN A 907 -20.82 0.26 26.96
N TYR A 908 -19.67 0.75 27.40
CA TYR A 908 -18.40 0.57 26.68
C TYR A 908 -17.62 -0.63 27.23
N ALA A 909 -17.12 -1.47 26.33
CA ALA A 909 -16.28 -2.61 26.70
C ALA A 909 -14.95 -2.16 27.37
N LYS A 910 -14.44 -2.99 28.29
CA LYS A 910 -13.19 -2.71 29.01
C LYS A 910 -12.00 -2.72 28.04
N GLY A 911 -11.14 -1.71 28.13
CA GLY A 911 -9.98 -1.55 27.23
C GLY A 911 -10.31 -0.87 25.90
N ILE A 912 -11.48 -0.25 25.77
CA ILE A 912 -11.92 0.46 24.56
C ILE A 912 -10.86 1.46 24.02
N PRO A 913 -10.50 1.38 22.71
CA PRO A 913 -9.64 2.35 22.05
C PRO A 913 -10.14 3.79 22.24
N TYR A 914 -9.24 4.75 22.48
CA TYR A 914 -9.68 6.11 22.84
C TYR A 914 -10.44 6.78 21.70
N HIS A 915 -10.01 6.52 20.46
CA HIS A 915 -10.67 7.04 19.26
C HIS A 915 -12.05 6.41 19.04
N VAL A 916 -12.19 5.09 19.26
CA VAL A 916 -13.50 4.39 19.26
C VAL A 916 -14.43 4.98 20.33
N ARG A 917 -13.93 5.22 21.55
CA ARG A 917 -14.70 5.85 22.64
C ARG A 917 -15.17 7.26 22.25
N ALA A 918 -14.34 8.05 21.60
CA ALA A 918 -14.71 9.39 21.13
C ALA A 918 -15.83 9.34 20.06
N ALA A 919 -15.75 8.42 19.09
CA ALA A 919 -16.80 8.18 18.10
C ALA A 919 -18.14 7.78 18.74
N LEU A 920 -18.08 6.94 19.78
CA LEU A 920 -19.28 6.49 20.50
C LEU A 920 -19.87 7.57 21.42
N ASN A 921 -19.03 8.41 22.03
CA ASN A 921 -19.47 9.60 22.77
C ASN A 921 -20.27 10.54 21.86
N TYR A 922 -19.81 10.76 20.63
CA TYR A 922 -20.53 11.49 19.59
C TYR A 922 -21.86 10.83 19.24
N ASN A 923 -21.86 9.54 18.88
CA ASN A 923 -23.09 8.81 18.54
C ASN A 923 -24.13 8.81 19.70
N LYS A 924 -23.65 8.76 20.95
CA LYS A 924 -24.49 8.81 22.17
C LYS A 924 -25.06 10.21 22.42
N LEU A 925 -24.28 11.27 22.18
CA LEU A 925 -24.73 12.66 22.29
C LEU A 925 -25.72 13.04 21.18
N LEU A 926 -25.48 12.58 19.95
CA LEU A 926 -26.36 12.74 18.79
C LEU A 926 -27.74 12.10 19.04
N LYS A 927 -27.76 10.87 19.60
CA LYS A 927 -29.00 10.23 20.08
C LYS A 927 -29.68 11.04 21.17
N LYS A 928 -28.93 11.46 22.21
CA LYS A 928 -29.47 12.22 23.35
C LYS A 928 -30.12 13.56 22.95
N LYS A 929 -29.64 14.20 21.88
CA LYS A 929 -30.17 15.47 21.35
C LYS A 929 -31.22 15.31 20.24
N ASN A 930 -31.53 14.09 19.81
CA ASN A 930 -32.43 13.79 18.68
C ASN A 930 -31.98 14.40 17.32
N MET A 931 -30.67 14.57 17.13
CA MET A 931 -30.08 15.22 15.94
C MET A 931 -29.68 14.24 14.82
N GLN A 932 -30.16 13.00 14.84
CA GLN A 932 -29.84 11.95 13.84
C GLN A 932 -30.32 12.28 12.42
N LYS A 933 -31.13 13.34 12.26
CA LYS A 933 -31.61 13.85 10.97
C LYS A 933 -30.67 14.92 10.37
N GLU A 934 -29.80 15.49 11.19
CA GLU A 934 -28.97 16.67 10.87
C GLU A 934 -27.50 16.29 10.71
N HIS A 935 -27.03 15.28 11.46
CA HIS A 935 -25.70 14.69 11.28
C HIS A 935 -25.77 13.15 11.20
N LEU A 936 -24.79 12.56 10.52
CA LEU A 936 -24.61 11.10 10.42
C LEU A 936 -23.94 10.53 11.68
N PHE A 937 -24.30 9.30 12.05
CA PHE A 937 -23.49 8.51 12.97
C PHE A 937 -22.12 8.18 12.39
N ILE A 938 -21.10 8.11 13.24
CA ILE A 938 -19.78 7.57 12.88
C ILE A 938 -19.84 6.04 12.98
N GLY A 939 -19.53 5.34 11.88
CA GLY A 939 -19.57 3.87 11.75
C GLY A 939 -18.24 3.22 11.34
N PRO A 940 -18.20 1.88 11.19
CA PRO A 940 -16.98 1.17 10.79
C PRO A 940 -16.50 1.52 9.38
N GLY A 941 -15.24 1.94 9.28
CA GLY A 941 -14.59 2.39 8.05
C GLY A 941 -14.54 3.91 7.89
N ASP A 942 -15.30 4.65 8.69
CA ASP A 942 -15.36 6.11 8.61
C ASP A 942 -14.08 6.77 9.15
N LYS A 943 -13.90 8.03 8.74
CA LYS A 943 -12.91 8.94 9.30
C LYS A 943 -13.59 10.09 10.02
N MET A 944 -12.92 10.59 11.05
CA MET A 944 -13.40 11.60 11.98
C MET A 944 -12.26 12.51 12.43
N ARG A 945 -12.61 13.71 12.88
CA ARG A 945 -11.76 14.65 13.60
C ARG A 945 -11.89 14.38 15.10
N LEU A 946 -10.78 14.17 15.80
CA LEU A 946 -10.74 13.93 17.24
C LEU A 946 -9.95 15.05 17.94
N SER A 947 -10.47 15.57 19.06
CA SER A 947 -9.74 16.51 19.90
C SER A 947 -9.78 16.10 21.38
N TYR A 948 -8.82 16.61 22.14
CA TYR A 948 -8.88 16.59 23.60
C TYR A 948 -9.85 17.66 24.10
N LEU A 949 -10.54 17.38 25.21
CA LEU A 949 -11.36 18.36 25.90
C LEU A 949 -10.81 18.64 27.31
N THR A 950 -10.91 19.90 27.72
CA THR A 950 -10.72 20.34 29.11
C THR A 950 -11.83 19.77 30.00
N MET A 951 -11.64 19.80 31.32
CA MET A 951 -12.61 19.26 32.29
C MET A 951 -12.80 20.26 33.44
N PRO A 952 -14.04 20.45 33.94
CA PRO A 952 -15.29 19.79 33.52
C PRO A 952 -15.83 20.32 32.19
N ASN A 953 -16.56 19.47 31.45
CA ASN A 953 -17.28 19.86 30.22
C ASN A 953 -18.64 19.13 30.10
N PRO A 954 -19.55 19.55 29.20
CA PRO A 954 -20.91 18.98 29.07
C PRO A 954 -20.98 17.47 28.77
N THR A 955 -19.96 16.89 28.11
CA THR A 955 -19.91 15.45 27.83
C THR A 955 -19.41 14.63 29.02
N ARG A 956 -18.69 15.26 29.96
CA ARG A 956 -17.91 14.60 31.03
C ARG A 956 -16.87 13.61 30.48
N GLN A 957 -16.27 13.93 29.34
CA GLN A 957 -15.23 13.14 28.67
C GLN A 957 -14.06 14.04 28.27
N ASN A 958 -12.82 13.57 28.46
CA ASN A 958 -11.60 14.32 28.15
C ASN A 958 -11.17 14.26 26.67
N ILE A 959 -12.00 13.66 25.82
CA ILE A 959 -11.83 13.52 24.38
C ILE A 959 -13.20 13.52 23.69
N PHE A 960 -13.24 14.08 22.49
CA PHE A 960 -14.43 14.08 21.64
C PHE A 960 -14.03 13.89 20.18
N ALA A 961 -14.95 13.41 19.34
CA ALA A 961 -14.74 13.32 17.90
C ALA A 961 -16.02 13.64 17.14
N CYS A 962 -15.91 14.02 15.87
CA CYS A 962 -17.04 14.25 14.96
C CYS A 962 -16.61 13.98 13.50
N PRO A 963 -17.55 13.85 12.55
CA PRO A 963 -17.21 13.55 11.15
C PRO A 963 -16.32 14.59 10.44
N ASP A 964 -16.41 15.88 10.81
CA ASP A 964 -15.45 16.92 10.38
C ASP A 964 -15.52 18.15 11.30
N GLU A 965 -16.63 18.89 11.28
CA GLU A 965 -16.83 20.09 12.09
C GLU A 965 -17.52 19.75 13.43
N LEU A 966 -17.23 20.52 14.48
CA LEU A 966 -17.82 20.36 15.80
C LEU A 966 -19.23 20.99 15.79
N PRO A 967 -20.31 20.25 16.10
CA PRO A 967 -21.66 20.82 16.09
C PRO A 967 -21.80 21.92 17.14
N GLU A 968 -22.19 23.14 16.73
CA GLU A 968 -22.46 24.30 17.60
C GLU A 968 -23.45 23.90 18.72
N GLU A 969 -24.45 23.12 18.35
CA GLU A 969 -25.53 22.64 19.21
C GLU A 969 -25.04 21.72 20.33
N PHE A 970 -23.81 21.20 20.26
CA PHE A 970 -23.22 20.39 21.32
C PHE A 970 -22.58 21.26 22.42
N GLY A 971 -22.24 22.52 22.13
CA GLY A 971 -21.67 23.46 23.10
C GLY A 971 -20.28 23.04 23.60
N LEU A 972 -19.40 22.63 22.68
CA LEU A 972 -18.10 22.03 23.03
C LEU A 972 -16.86 22.84 22.61
N GLU A 973 -17.01 23.91 21.81
CA GLU A 973 -15.87 24.67 21.26
C GLU A 973 -15.02 25.32 22.37
N GLU A 974 -15.65 25.91 23.40
CA GLU A 974 -14.95 26.51 24.56
C GLU A 974 -14.19 25.50 25.43
N TYR A 975 -14.44 24.19 25.24
CA TYR A 975 -13.78 23.11 25.98
C TYR A 975 -12.67 22.42 25.17
N VAL A 976 -12.39 22.85 23.93
CA VAL A 976 -11.31 22.28 23.12
C VAL A 976 -9.96 22.60 23.76
N ASP A 977 -9.20 21.55 24.09
CA ASP A 977 -7.94 21.65 24.84
C ASP A 977 -6.77 21.99 23.90
N TYR A 978 -6.83 23.19 23.30
CA TYR A 978 -5.87 23.69 22.31
C TYR A 978 -4.40 23.59 22.76
N PRO A 979 -4.00 23.95 24.00
CA PRO A 979 -2.60 23.88 24.42
C PRO A 979 -2.07 22.44 24.47
N LYS A 980 -2.88 21.50 24.98
CA LYS A 980 -2.54 20.09 24.93
C LYS A 980 -2.54 19.56 23.51
N GLN A 981 -3.49 19.98 22.67
CA GLN A 981 -3.58 19.59 21.26
C GLN A 981 -2.32 20.02 20.49
N PHE A 982 -1.72 21.16 20.83
CA PHE A 982 -0.43 21.66 20.32
C PHE A 982 0.80 20.95 20.91
N GLU A 983 0.88 20.86 22.25
CA GLU A 983 1.90 20.08 23.00
C GLU A 983 2.03 18.67 22.39
N LYS A 984 0.87 18.08 22.11
CA LYS A 984 0.70 16.80 21.46
C LYS A 984 1.19 16.83 20.01
N SER A 985 0.41 17.44 19.13
CA SER A 985 0.52 17.17 17.69
C SER A 985 1.64 17.91 16.95
N PHE A 986 2.32 18.85 17.62
CA PHE A 986 3.47 19.56 17.08
C PHE A 986 4.71 19.51 17.99
N MET A 987 4.58 19.91 19.27
CA MET A 987 5.75 20.14 20.13
C MET A 987 6.54 18.86 20.43
N LYS A 988 5.91 17.79 20.92
CA LYS A 988 6.63 16.53 21.17
C LYS A 988 7.30 15.96 19.91
N PRO A 989 6.63 15.90 18.74
CA PRO A 989 7.28 15.55 17.47
C PRO A 989 8.52 16.39 17.15
N ILE A 990 8.46 17.72 17.26
CA ILE A 990 9.57 18.58 16.85
C ILE A 990 10.72 18.60 17.88
N THR A 991 10.43 18.61 19.18
CA THR A 991 11.43 18.45 20.25
C THR A 991 12.15 17.10 20.13
N SER A 992 11.41 16.02 19.89
CA SER A 992 12.00 14.69 19.67
C SER A 992 12.95 14.65 18.47
N LEU A 993 12.67 15.43 17.42
CA LEU A 993 13.49 15.50 16.20
C LEU A 993 14.69 16.45 16.35
N ALA A 994 14.52 17.57 17.06
CA ALA A 994 15.58 18.50 17.41
C ALA A 994 16.61 17.87 18.36
N ASN A 995 16.16 17.20 19.43
CA ASN A 995 17.05 16.51 20.37
C ASN A 995 17.84 15.38 19.64
N ALA A 996 17.20 14.63 18.74
CA ALA A 996 17.90 13.64 17.90
C ALA A 996 18.87 14.28 16.89
N ALA A 997 18.71 15.56 16.56
CA ALA A 997 19.64 16.33 15.74
C ALA A 997 20.81 16.96 16.54
N GLY A 998 20.83 16.78 17.87
CA GLY A 998 21.80 17.42 18.78
C GLY A 998 21.36 18.80 19.31
N ILE A 999 20.19 19.30 18.89
CA ILE A 999 19.66 20.61 19.30
C ILE A 999 18.87 20.44 20.60
N SER A 1000 19.43 20.87 21.74
CA SER A 1000 18.70 20.88 23.00
C SER A 1000 17.56 21.90 22.97
N MET A 1001 16.32 21.43 23.04
CA MET A 1001 15.13 22.28 23.14
C MET A 1001 14.76 22.64 24.59
N ASP A 1002 15.50 22.14 25.59
CA ASP A 1002 15.31 22.54 26.98
C ASP A 1002 15.76 23.99 27.17
N ASN A 1003 14.89 24.82 27.77
CA ASN A 1003 15.24 26.11 28.33
C ASN A 1003 14.22 26.44 29.44
N LYS A 1004 14.60 26.26 30.72
CA LYS A 1004 14.27 27.34 31.66
C LYS A 1004 15.18 28.51 31.28
N VAL A 1005 14.64 29.72 31.32
CA VAL A 1005 15.47 30.92 31.18
C VAL A 1005 16.27 31.06 32.47
N GLU A 1006 17.59 30.88 32.41
CA GLU A 1006 18.49 31.53 33.37
C GLU A 1006 18.44 33.02 33.05
N MET A 1007 17.94 33.82 33.99
CA MET A 1007 17.61 35.22 33.78
C MET A 1007 18.73 36.16 34.27
N ASP A 1008 19.92 35.60 34.49
CA ASP A 1008 20.99 36.15 35.32
C ASP A 1008 22.24 36.57 34.51
N GLN A 1009 22.10 36.77 33.18
CA GLN A 1009 23.18 37.29 32.30
C GLN A 1009 22.71 38.45 31.41
N PHE A 1010 22.06 39.44 32.03
CA PHE A 1010 21.86 40.78 31.46
C PHE A 1010 22.11 41.87 32.51
N GLU A 1011 23.30 41.83 33.14
CA GLU A 1011 23.93 42.98 33.81
C GLU A 1011 25.35 43.20 33.23
N GLU A 1012 25.43 43.87 32.07
CA GLU A 1012 26.40 44.94 31.72
C GLU A 1012 26.00 45.62 30.39
#